data_AF-A0A9E1GMU9-F1
#
_entry.id   AF-A0A9E1GMU9-F1
#
_cell.length_a   1.000
_cell.length_b   1.000
_cell.length_c   1.000
_cell.angle_alpha   90.00
_cell.angle_beta   90.00
_cell.angle_gamma   90.00
#
_symmetry.space_group_name_H-M   'P 1'
#
loop_
_entity.id
_entity.type
_entity.pdbx_description
1 polymer ?
#
loop_
_entity_poly.entity_id
_entity_poly.type
_entity_poly.pdbx_seq_one_letter_code
_entity_poly.pdbx_strand_id
1 'polypeptide(L)'
;TTGGEESKNQPDDTTGGEESKNQPDDTTGGEENETDPTKKDQTGGKNTSAGSSDPESKGSESGTSGSAGGTPTTGSETPAEGTEGTESTESSLSAPKSQFTYTGASLKVADDNDDEETRNESTTVLKRAAENFKNTAENVTNYVIKIINKATGNDNTLNVTLDNVNIDARDEKNPANGNAALSVEGAGNTTITLKGDNTLTSGGKHAGLEHNEKSKDDNGNSVDTGKLTITSGANEGNNTGSLKATGGSGAAGIGSSDSNGAGTIEITGGNITAKGGSGGAGIGGGQKSTGQTTVTIKDGTIKEAVGGDLGDGIGGGSGSKNITVTIEGGHIKKAQGGQGYGSFYDAGDGIHSDKALTISAGATIDNAIGGGCDSDSRNRNAGHGIYSKGDLTIETGTTITNATGGSCDKNSSNQYGGDGIHSDGKLTISGGTIGTAQGGDGNASGGSGIYSSTLTISGGTIGTAQGGDGNASGGSGILGKTMEILAGTIQKAIGGNASNGTGGSGIRSNGNGTLTIKGGKIEQATGGDSEKYGGSYSTNATDIEITGGTINASSYDGSGIGSGKGAEGNTDIHITNSDVTAKGFIVGYVNQGTGIGSGINSSGKTTIDISGGTVKATGGGDGYKGSAGIGSGSYSTGDTSITLRDGVTVTATGGGDSSLGGGGGAGIGSGSDANGNTTILIEGATKVTATGGSTAAGIGSGHYVGDINDPSVGSTTITIRNSDDGTVIPIIVAKGGGNENRCCWASGAGIGSGGNALNKTTINIEGGTITATGGVSSASDPSYHGSRLSGAGIGSGSNVSGETEINIKDGTITKATGGKYGGAGIGGGSSDTKDDSKKGAVTINITGGTITATGNDKAPAIGNGSVSISNADAPLDITATAPDAEKAIQSSDGKKLDEVIQLAENGKKGLVKLVKSGTTSISRLFHNGIYADSHSTPPTA
;
A
#
# COMPACT_ATOMS: atom_id res chain seq x y z
N THR A 1 -15.65 -23.91 51.58
CA THR A 1 -16.33 -22.68 52.06
C THR A 1 -17.19 -22.16 50.92
N THR A 2 -18.36 -21.60 51.26
CA THR A 2 -19.33 -20.82 50.42
C THR A 2 -18.78 -20.22 49.12
N GLY A 3 -19.48 -20.20 47.97
CA GLY A 3 -20.83 -20.67 47.56
C GLY A 3 -20.91 -20.60 46.01
N GLY A 4 -22.05 -20.69 45.30
CA GLY A 4 -23.47 -20.80 45.64
C GLY A 4 -24.31 -20.15 44.52
N GLU A 5 -25.51 -20.67 44.24
CA GLU A 5 -26.52 -20.15 43.26
C GLU A 5 -26.15 -20.18 41.75
N GLU A 6 -27.10 -20.05 40.80
CA GLU A 6 -28.35 -20.82 40.61
C GLU A 6 -28.86 -20.64 39.15
N SER A 7 -28.98 -21.71 38.36
CA SER A 7 -29.49 -21.63 36.97
C SER A 7 -30.98 -21.95 36.89
N LYS A 8 -31.82 -20.98 36.51
CA LYS A 8 -33.28 -21.15 36.36
C LYS A 8 -33.70 -21.46 34.91
N ASN A 9 -34.84 -22.14 34.78
CA ASN A 9 -35.36 -22.72 33.53
C ASN A 9 -35.77 -21.68 32.46
N GLN A 10 -35.63 -22.08 31.19
CA GLN A 10 -36.50 -21.66 30.09
C GLN A 10 -37.66 -22.68 29.96
N PRO A 11 -38.90 -22.25 29.64
CA PRO A 11 -40.01 -23.16 29.33
C PRO A 11 -40.16 -23.40 27.82
N ASP A 12 -40.55 -24.61 27.43
CA ASP A 12 -41.11 -24.89 26.10
C ASP A 12 -42.53 -24.33 26.00
N ASP A 13 -42.89 -23.72 24.85
CA ASP A 13 -44.00 -24.21 24.00
C ASP A 13 -44.17 -23.33 22.73
N THR A 14 -44.26 -23.95 21.56
CA THR A 14 -45.42 -23.78 20.64
C THR A 14 -45.34 -24.65 19.39
N THR A 15 -46.49 -25.25 19.06
CA THR A 15 -46.87 -25.83 17.77
C THR A 15 -46.85 -24.78 16.64
N GLY A 16 -46.77 -25.13 15.35
CA GLY A 16 -46.59 -26.46 14.76
C GLY A 16 -47.44 -26.68 13.49
N GLY A 17 -46.78 -26.66 12.31
CA GLY A 17 -47.27 -27.22 11.05
C GLY A 17 -48.11 -26.33 10.13
N GLU A 18 -47.67 -26.21 8.87
CA GLU A 18 -48.50 -26.47 7.68
C GLU A 18 -47.61 -26.77 6.45
N GLU A 19 -48.07 -27.62 5.53
CA GLU A 19 -47.38 -27.90 4.27
C GLU A 19 -47.85 -26.97 3.16
N SER A 20 -46.95 -26.61 2.23
CA SER A 20 -47.36 -26.49 0.83
C SER A 20 -46.21 -26.80 -0.14
N LYS A 21 -46.45 -27.76 -1.03
CA LYS A 21 -45.62 -28.03 -2.21
C LYS A 21 -46.31 -27.38 -3.41
N ASN A 22 -45.55 -26.78 -4.34
CA ASN A 22 -45.88 -26.81 -5.76
C ASN A 22 -44.68 -26.39 -6.63
N GLN A 23 -44.22 -27.32 -7.47
CA GLN A 23 -43.72 -27.01 -8.80
C GLN A 23 -44.92 -26.76 -9.73
N PRO A 24 -44.72 -26.12 -10.88
CA PRO A 24 -44.77 -26.94 -12.11
C PRO A 24 -43.69 -26.59 -13.15
N ASP A 25 -43.36 -27.58 -13.98
CA ASP A 25 -42.34 -27.51 -15.03
C ASP A 25 -42.80 -26.78 -16.33
N ASP A 26 -41.82 -26.53 -17.19
CA ASP A 26 -41.87 -26.40 -18.66
C ASP A 26 -42.96 -25.57 -19.35
N THR A 27 -42.51 -24.64 -20.21
CA THR A 27 -42.56 -24.92 -21.67
C THR A 27 -41.59 -24.07 -22.51
N THR A 28 -41.24 -24.61 -23.68
CA THR A 28 -40.27 -24.06 -24.64
C THR A 28 -40.88 -22.98 -25.55
N GLY A 29 -40.05 -22.07 -26.06
CA GLY A 29 -40.43 -21.16 -27.15
C GLY A 29 -39.29 -20.24 -27.58
N GLY A 30 -38.71 -20.51 -28.75
CA GLY A 30 -37.74 -19.62 -29.41
C GLY A 30 -37.99 -19.61 -30.91
N GLU A 31 -37.74 -18.47 -31.54
CA GLU A 31 -37.61 -18.33 -33.00
C GLU A 31 -36.73 -17.10 -33.32
N GLU A 32 -36.30 -16.95 -34.58
CA GLU A 32 -35.05 -16.26 -34.94
C GLU A 32 -35.26 -14.95 -35.75
N ASN A 33 -34.14 -14.28 -36.06
CA ASN A 33 -33.93 -13.34 -37.18
C ASN A 33 -34.58 -11.93 -37.10
N GLU A 34 -34.00 -10.85 -37.65
CA GLU A 34 -32.71 -10.69 -38.37
C GLU A 34 -32.18 -9.22 -38.34
N THR A 35 -31.04 -8.97 -38.99
CA THR A 35 -30.44 -7.66 -39.40
C THR A 35 -29.80 -6.73 -38.34
N ASP A 36 -28.50 -6.93 -38.11
CA ASP A 36 -27.52 -5.81 -38.03
C ASP A 36 -27.26 -5.29 -39.47
N PRO A 37 -26.83 -4.03 -39.67
CA PRO A 37 -25.40 -3.84 -39.94
C PRO A 37 -24.81 -2.49 -39.41
N THR A 38 -23.77 -2.54 -38.58
CA THR A 38 -22.37 -2.23 -39.01
C THR A 38 -21.41 -1.94 -37.85
N LYS A 39 -20.43 -2.82 -37.63
CA LYS A 39 -19.06 -2.46 -37.22
C LYS A 39 -18.07 -3.53 -37.66
N LYS A 40 -16.95 -3.12 -38.27
CA LYS A 40 -15.85 -4.02 -38.64
C LYS A 40 -14.80 -4.07 -37.54
N ASP A 41 -14.26 -5.28 -37.34
CA ASP A 41 -12.86 -5.66 -37.08
C ASP A 41 -11.97 -4.69 -36.26
N GLN A 42 -11.26 -5.11 -35.20
CA GLN A 42 -10.60 -6.42 -35.06
C GLN A 42 -10.72 -7.06 -33.67
N THR A 43 -11.08 -8.35 -33.70
CA THR A 43 -10.80 -9.45 -32.75
C THR A 43 -9.97 -9.20 -31.48
N GLY A 44 -10.53 -9.59 -30.33
CA GLY A 44 -9.75 -10.08 -29.18
C GLY A 44 -9.82 -11.62 -29.07
N GLY A 45 -8.97 -12.22 -28.23
CA GLY A 45 -8.98 -13.65 -27.92
C GLY A 45 -9.05 -13.89 -26.41
N LYS A 46 -9.86 -14.86 -25.97
CA LYS A 46 -10.10 -15.18 -24.55
C LYS A 46 -9.81 -16.67 -24.29
N ASN A 47 -9.42 -16.99 -23.05
CA ASN A 47 -8.97 -18.31 -22.58
C ASN A 47 -9.75 -19.51 -23.15
N THR A 48 -9.01 -20.51 -23.62
CA THR A 48 -9.46 -21.90 -23.79
C THR A 48 -8.40 -22.83 -23.21
N SER A 49 -8.79 -23.80 -22.39
CA SER A 49 -7.87 -24.75 -21.76
C SER A 49 -7.55 -25.94 -22.67
N ALA A 50 -6.26 -26.19 -22.85
CA ALA A 50 -5.62 -27.44 -23.25
C ALA A 50 -4.15 -27.36 -22.81
N GLY A 51 -3.47 -28.42 -22.40
CA GLY A 51 -3.86 -29.83 -22.39
C GLY A 51 -2.61 -30.70 -22.54
N SER A 52 -1.76 -30.73 -21.52
CA SER A 52 -0.53 -31.54 -21.52
C SER A 52 -0.84 -32.99 -21.19
N SER A 53 -0.60 -33.89 -22.15
CA SER A 53 -0.74 -35.33 -21.96
C SER A 53 0.44 -35.93 -21.18
N ASP A 54 0.15 -36.61 -20.07
CA ASP A 54 1.01 -37.68 -19.55
C ASP A 54 1.26 -38.75 -20.62
N PRO A 55 2.32 -39.55 -20.47
CA PRO A 55 2.05 -40.96 -20.22
C PRO A 55 2.78 -41.53 -18.99
N GLU A 56 1.95 -42.07 -18.08
CA GLU A 56 2.20 -43.17 -17.13
C GLU A 56 3.63 -43.45 -16.61
N SER A 57 3.83 -43.22 -15.30
CA SER A 57 4.78 -43.99 -14.48
C SER A 57 4.07 -44.52 -13.23
N LYS A 58 3.72 -45.81 -13.21
CA LYS A 58 3.04 -46.48 -12.08
C LYS A 58 4.00 -47.33 -11.26
N GLY A 59 4.24 -46.93 -10.01
CA GLY A 59 4.91 -47.74 -8.99
C GLY A 59 6.42 -47.95 -9.18
N SER A 60 7.14 -48.54 -8.22
CA SER A 60 6.73 -48.92 -6.86
C SER A 60 7.93 -49.19 -5.96
N GLU A 61 7.86 -48.68 -4.72
CA GLU A 61 8.53 -49.19 -3.51
C GLU A 61 10.07 -49.34 -3.47
N SER A 62 10.57 -49.58 -2.26
CA SER A 62 11.99 -49.59 -1.89
C SER A 62 12.65 -50.95 -2.11
N GLY A 63 13.94 -50.94 -2.50
CA GLY A 63 14.76 -52.15 -2.60
C GLY A 63 16.25 -51.84 -2.52
N THR A 64 16.97 -52.51 -1.61
CA THR A 64 18.40 -52.28 -1.32
C THR A 64 19.29 -53.37 -1.93
N SER A 65 20.55 -53.01 -2.24
CA SER A 65 21.71 -53.91 -2.48
C SER A 65 21.84 -54.59 -3.86
N GLY A 66 23.05 -55.12 -4.16
CA GLY A 66 23.14 -56.31 -5.04
C GLY A 66 24.05 -56.27 -6.29
N SER A 67 25.34 -55.98 -6.13
CA SER A 67 26.51 -56.41 -6.95
C SER A 67 26.35 -57.20 -8.29
N ALA A 68 27.21 -56.83 -9.25
CA ALA A 68 27.89 -57.66 -10.27
C ALA A 68 27.20 -58.19 -11.55
N GLY A 69 27.81 -57.82 -12.70
CA GLY A 69 28.13 -58.76 -13.78
C GLY A 69 27.31 -58.69 -15.08
N GLY A 70 27.99 -58.62 -16.25
CA GLY A 70 27.37 -58.89 -17.55
C GLY A 70 27.87 -58.05 -18.74
N THR A 71 28.94 -58.50 -19.40
CA THR A 71 29.32 -58.02 -20.75
C THR A 71 28.60 -58.83 -21.84
N PRO A 72 28.36 -58.25 -23.02
CA PRO A 72 28.66 -59.00 -24.25
C PRO A 72 29.51 -58.19 -25.25
N THR A 73 30.26 -58.89 -26.09
CA THR A 73 31.27 -58.32 -27.01
C THR A 73 31.08 -58.75 -28.47
N THR A 74 31.40 -57.85 -29.39
CA THR A 74 31.86 -58.11 -30.78
C THR A 74 32.89 -57.00 -31.09
N GLY A 75 34.04 -57.20 -31.74
CA GLY A 75 34.53 -58.33 -32.56
C GLY A 75 34.28 -58.03 -34.05
N SER A 76 35.26 -58.00 -34.97
CA SER A 76 36.71 -58.34 -34.94
C SER A 76 37.42 -57.58 -36.12
N GLU A 77 38.68 -57.68 -36.56
CA GLU A 77 39.81 -58.63 -36.37
C GLU A 77 41.19 -57.91 -36.16
N THR A 78 42.14 -58.00 -37.12
CA THR A 78 43.56 -57.52 -37.11
C THR A 78 44.09 -57.57 -38.58
N PRO A 79 45.39 -57.68 -39.01
CA PRO A 79 46.73 -57.86 -38.38
C PRO A 79 47.79 -56.79 -38.82
N ALA A 80 49.12 -56.87 -38.57
CA ALA A 80 49.96 -57.25 -37.41
C ALA A 80 51.45 -56.86 -37.70
N GLU A 81 52.42 -57.41 -36.93
CA GLU A 81 53.89 -57.23 -36.98
C GLU A 81 54.45 -55.88 -36.46
N GLY A 82 55.41 -55.83 -35.51
CA GLY A 82 55.97 -56.91 -34.67
C GLY A 82 56.99 -56.42 -33.62
N THR A 83 57.06 -57.15 -32.48
CA THR A 83 58.18 -57.42 -31.52
C THR A 83 59.37 -56.43 -31.36
N GLU A 84 59.96 -56.20 -30.18
CA GLU A 84 59.97 -56.94 -28.89
C GLU A 84 60.48 -56.04 -27.72
N GLY A 85 60.22 -56.39 -26.45
CA GLY A 85 60.93 -55.83 -25.26
C GLY A 85 60.06 -55.40 -24.06
N THR A 86 60.49 -55.75 -22.84
CA THR A 86 59.86 -55.44 -21.52
C THR A 86 60.73 -54.42 -20.74
N GLU A 87 60.38 -53.80 -19.60
CA GLU A 87 59.38 -54.03 -18.52
C GLU A 87 58.75 -52.70 -17.96
N SER A 88 57.87 -52.84 -16.96
CA SER A 88 57.58 -51.94 -15.81
C SER A 88 57.14 -50.45 -15.95
N THR A 89 55.85 -50.24 -15.68
CA THR A 89 55.24 -49.20 -14.79
C THR A 89 55.86 -47.79 -14.66
N GLU A 90 55.14 -46.76 -15.12
CA GLU A 90 54.33 -45.86 -14.25
C GLU A 90 53.39 -44.96 -15.08
N SER A 91 52.47 -44.22 -14.41
CA SER A 91 51.41 -43.45 -15.08
C SER A 91 51.79 -41.99 -15.37
N SER A 92 51.63 -41.58 -16.64
CA SER A 92 51.88 -40.21 -17.09
C SER A 92 50.73 -39.25 -16.73
N LEU A 93 50.91 -38.43 -15.69
CA LEU A 93 50.08 -37.24 -15.46
C LEU A 93 50.43 -36.14 -16.49
N SER A 94 49.43 -35.61 -17.20
CA SER A 94 49.61 -34.48 -18.11
C SER A 94 49.34 -33.16 -17.38
N ALA A 95 50.35 -32.29 -17.30
CA ALA A 95 50.27 -31.04 -16.56
C ALA A 95 49.86 -29.87 -17.48
N PRO A 96 48.81 -29.09 -17.13
CA PRO A 96 48.56 -27.79 -17.76
C PRO A 96 49.59 -26.75 -17.29
N LYS A 97 50.05 -25.89 -18.20
CA LYS A 97 51.01 -24.83 -17.87
C LYS A 97 50.29 -23.56 -17.42
N SER A 98 50.35 -23.23 -16.13
CA SER A 98 50.03 -21.89 -15.63
C SER A 98 51.27 -20.99 -15.69
N GLN A 99 51.13 -19.75 -16.18
CA GLN A 99 52.21 -18.76 -16.22
C GLN A 99 51.90 -17.59 -15.27
N PHE A 100 52.45 -17.66 -14.05
CA PHE A 100 52.46 -16.48 -13.17
C PHE A 100 53.43 -15.43 -13.70
N THR A 101 52.90 -14.27 -14.08
CA THR A 101 53.71 -13.12 -14.54
C THR A 101 53.63 -11.99 -13.52
N TYR A 102 54.69 -11.80 -12.74
CA TYR A 102 54.80 -10.67 -11.81
C TYR A 102 55.15 -9.39 -12.57
N THR A 103 54.28 -8.38 -12.50
CA THR A 103 54.51 -7.03 -13.04
C THR A 103 54.28 -5.97 -11.97
N GLY A 104 55.15 -5.97 -10.95
CA GLY A 104 55.31 -4.82 -10.05
C GLY A 104 55.87 -3.59 -10.77
N ALA A 105 55.89 -2.45 -10.09
CA ALA A 105 56.43 -1.20 -10.63
C ALA A 105 57.88 -1.35 -11.12
N SER A 106 58.24 -0.61 -12.18
CA SER A 106 59.60 -0.59 -12.70
C SER A 106 60.59 -0.25 -11.60
N LEU A 107 61.50 -1.17 -11.29
CA LEU A 107 62.55 -0.96 -10.29
C LEU A 107 63.45 0.18 -10.77
N LYS A 108 63.26 1.37 -10.20
CA LYS A 108 64.14 2.51 -10.44
C LYS A 108 65.43 2.29 -9.66
N VAL A 109 66.31 1.45 -10.21
CA VAL A 109 67.72 1.43 -9.83
C VAL A 109 68.23 2.84 -10.10
N ALA A 110 68.57 3.56 -9.05
CA ALA A 110 69.32 4.79 -9.17
C ALA A 110 70.77 4.40 -9.43
N ASP A 111 71.20 4.51 -10.69
CA ASP A 111 72.62 4.57 -11.02
C ASP A 111 73.16 5.91 -10.51
N ASP A 112 73.64 5.94 -9.27
CA ASP A 112 74.62 6.92 -8.78
C ASP A 112 75.35 6.31 -7.58
N ASN A 113 76.68 6.12 -7.70
CA ASN A 113 77.55 5.83 -6.57
C ASN A 113 77.88 7.17 -5.88
N ASP A 114 77.55 7.32 -4.59
CA ASP A 114 78.56 7.26 -3.52
C ASP A 114 77.92 7.48 -2.13
N ASP A 115 78.73 7.17 -1.09
CA ASP A 115 78.55 7.48 0.33
C ASP A 115 77.43 6.77 1.14
N GLU A 116 77.56 6.88 2.47
CA GLU A 116 77.04 5.94 3.47
C GLU A 116 75.54 6.11 3.77
N GLU A 117 74.69 5.19 3.31
CA GLU A 117 73.36 4.96 3.90
C GLU A 117 73.15 3.51 4.36
N THR A 118 72.35 3.32 5.41
CA THR A 118 72.43 2.11 6.26
C THR A 118 71.77 0.86 5.66
N ARG A 119 72.45 -0.29 5.77
CA ARG A 119 72.08 -1.58 5.13
C ARG A 119 70.79 -2.27 5.63
N ASN A 120 69.92 -1.60 6.38
CA ASN A 120 68.71 -2.20 6.97
C ASN A 120 67.47 -2.15 6.06
N GLU A 121 67.33 -1.17 5.18
CA GLU A 121 66.10 -1.07 4.36
C GLU A 121 66.13 -2.02 3.16
N SER A 122 67.21 -1.99 2.36
CA SER A 122 67.38 -2.90 1.21
C SER A 122 67.29 -4.39 1.60
N THR A 123 67.78 -4.76 2.79
CA THR A 123 67.75 -6.15 3.28
C THR A 123 66.35 -6.60 3.72
N THR A 124 65.48 -5.70 4.21
CA THR A 124 64.09 -6.05 4.51
C THR A 124 63.23 -6.16 3.25
N VAL A 125 63.50 -5.37 2.21
CA VAL A 125 62.83 -5.51 0.90
C VAL A 125 63.23 -6.82 0.21
N LEU A 126 64.52 -7.17 0.17
CA LEU A 126 64.95 -8.47 -0.39
C LEU A 126 64.39 -9.66 0.41
N LYS A 127 64.35 -9.59 1.75
CA LYS A 127 63.67 -10.61 2.56
C LYS A 127 62.20 -10.74 2.21
N ARG A 128 61.46 -9.62 2.11
CA ARG A 128 60.03 -9.61 1.74
C ARG A 128 59.79 -10.27 0.38
N ALA A 129 60.65 -9.99 -0.61
CA ALA A 129 60.60 -10.65 -1.91
C ALA A 129 60.93 -12.16 -1.84
N ALA A 130 61.97 -12.53 -1.09
CA ALA A 130 62.42 -13.92 -0.94
C ALA A 130 61.44 -14.79 -0.12
N GLU A 131 60.81 -14.24 0.91
CA GLU A 131 59.78 -14.90 1.71
C GLU A 131 58.49 -15.09 0.90
N ASN A 132 58.08 -14.09 0.09
CA ASN A 132 56.99 -14.25 -0.87
C ASN A 132 57.29 -15.33 -1.91
N PHE A 133 58.52 -15.39 -2.43
CA PHE A 133 58.96 -16.47 -3.32
C PHE A 133 58.99 -17.85 -2.62
N LYS A 134 59.47 -17.92 -1.37
CA LYS A 134 59.52 -19.17 -0.60
C LYS A 134 58.12 -19.71 -0.29
N ASN A 135 57.20 -18.85 0.15
CA ASN A 135 55.80 -19.21 0.38
C ASN A 135 55.13 -19.67 -0.93
N THR A 136 55.44 -19.02 -2.06
CA THR A 136 54.96 -19.45 -3.39
C THR A 136 55.53 -20.82 -3.79
N ALA A 137 56.79 -21.12 -3.45
CA ALA A 137 57.43 -22.40 -3.75
C ALA A 137 56.94 -23.57 -2.87
N GLU A 138 56.70 -23.34 -1.57
CA GLU A 138 56.19 -24.37 -0.66
C GLU A 138 54.71 -24.74 -0.95
N ASN A 139 53.96 -23.84 -1.60
CA ASN A 139 52.60 -24.10 -2.08
C ASN A 139 52.53 -24.93 -3.38
N VAL A 140 53.65 -25.28 -4.05
CA VAL A 140 53.59 -26.03 -5.33
C VAL A 140 53.18 -27.50 -5.13
N THR A 141 53.27 -28.03 -3.90
CA THR A 141 52.93 -29.43 -3.56
C THR A 141 51.57 -29.64 -2.87
N ASN A 142 50.80 -28.58 -2.60
CA ASN A 142 49.43 -28.66 -2.10
C ASN A 142 48.56 -27.65 -2.86
N TYR A 143 47.34 -28.03 -3.27
CA TYR A 143 46.51 -27.26 -4.21
C TYR A 143 45.84 -25.99 -3.62
N VAL A 144 46.59 -25.15 -2.91
CA VAL A 144 46.18 -23.83 -2.39
C VAL A 144 47.18 -22.78 -2.87
N ILE A 145 46.72 -21.77 -3.62
CA ILE A 145 47.51 -20.53 -3.73
C ILE A 145 47.24 -19.72 -2.46
N LYS A 146 48.23 -19.61 -1.59
CA LYS A 146 48.14 -18.79 -0.36
C LYS A 146 48.98 -17.53 -0.49
N ILE A 147 48.31 -16.38 -0.63
CA ILE A 147 48.90 -15.04 -0.60
C ILE A 147 48.95 -14.58 0.87
N ILE A 148 50.12 -14.14 1.34
CA ILE A 148 50.27 -13.62 2.70
C ILE A 148 50.97 -12.25 2.64
N ASN A 149 50.23 -11.15 2.84
CA ASN A 149 50.85 -9.83 2.98
C ASN A 149 50.94 -9.42 4.45
N LYS A 150 52.15 -9.44 5.02
CA LYS A 150 52.41 -9.03 6.41
C LYS A 150 52.79 -7.55 6.57
N ALA A 151 52.92 -6.80 5.47
CA ALA A 151 53.46 -5.46 5.50
C ALA A 151 52.39 -4.42 5.89
N THR A 152 52.54 -3.82 7.07
CA THR A 152 51.62 -2.82 7.63
C THR A 152 52.07 -1.40 7.29
N GLY A 153 51.11 -0.45 7.25
CA GLY A 153 51.36 0.95 6.86
C GLY A 153 50.91 1.30 5.44
N ASN A 154 50.79 2.59 5.16
CA ASN A 154 49.94 3.14 4.10
C ASN A 154 50.26 2.62 2.68
N ASP A 155 51.54 2.52 2.33
CA ASP A 155 51.99 2.20 0.96
C ASP A 155 52.19 0.69 0.70
N ASN A 156 51.97 -0.16 1.71
CA ASN A 156 52.33 -1.58 1.68
C ASN A 156 51.28 -2.52 1.03
N THR A 157 50.63 -2.06 -0.05
CA THR A 157 49.62 -2.86 -0.77
C THR A 157 50.28 -3.85 -1.74
N LEU A 158 50.02 -5.15 -1.56
CA LEU A 158 50.48 -6.21 -2.47
C LEU A 158 49.58 -6.26 -3.71
N ASN A 159 50.16 -6.09 -4.89
CA ASN A 159 49.43 -6.17 -6.16
C ASN A 159 49.66 -7.52 -6.84
N VAL A 160 48.57 -8.21 -7.18
CA VAL A 160 48.53 -9.52 -7.84
C VAL A 160 47.67 -9.42 -9.09
N THR A 161 48.08 -10.05 -10.19
CA THR A 161 47.24 -10.18 -11.39
C THR A 161 46.82 -11.64 -11.55
N LEU A 162 45.51 -11.87 -11.75
CA LEU A 162 44.99 -13.13 -12.26
C LEU A 162 44.73 -12.95 -13.76
N ASP A 163 45.41 -13.74 -14.59
CA ASP A 163 45.30 -13.72 -16.05
C ASP A 163 44.96 -15.14 -16.54
N ASN A 164 43.69 -15.35 -16.91
CA ASN A 164 43.14 -16.64 -17.34
C ASN A 164 43.41 -17.82 -16.36
N VAL A 165 43.38 -17.55 -15.06
CA VAL A 165 43.64 -18.51 -13.98
C VAL A 165 42.40 -19.37 -13.73
N ASN A 166 42.50 -20.69 -13.95
CA ASN A 166 41.46 -21.67 -13.64
C ASN A 166 41.95 -22.68 -12.59
N ILE A 167 41.29 -22.74 -11.44
CA ILE A 167 41.64 -23.60 -10.30
C ILE A 167 40.39 -24.31 -9.78
N ASP A 168 40.52 -25.62 -9.58
CA ASP A 168 39.55 -26.45 -8.88
C ASP A 168 40.25 -27.21 -7.76
N ALA A 169 39.87 -26.90 -6.51
CA ALA A 169 40.46 -27.41 -5.28
C ALA A 169 39.48 -28.32 -4.51
N ARG A 170 38.43 -28.81 -5.19
CA ARG A 170 37.51 -29.82 -4.68
C ARG A 170 38.18 -31.19 -4.60
N ASP A 171 37.99 -31.90 -3.48
CA ASP A 171 38.27 -33.33 -3.38
C ASP A 171 36.97 -34.11 -3.67
N GLU A 172 36.89 -34.75 -4.84
CA GLU A 172 35.74 -35.57 -5.24
C GLU A 172 35.51 -36.80 -4.33
N LYS A 173 36.56 -37.27 -3.65
CA LYS A 173 36.52 -38.43 -2.74
C LYS A 173 36.17 -38.01 -1.31
N ASN A 174 36.46 -36.77 -0.94
CA ASN A 174 36.12 -36.20 0.36
C ASN A 174 35.71 -34.71 0.27
N PRO A 175 34.47 -34.41 -0.17
CA PRO A 175 34.01 -33.04 -0.38
C PRO A 175 34.09 -32.11 0.85
N ALA A 176 34.20 -32.67 2.07
CA ALA A 176 34.26 -31.94 3.33
C ALA A 176 35.68 -31.50 3.78
N ASN A 177 36.73 -31.96 3.08
CA ASN A 177 38.15 -31.74 3.41
C ASN A 177 38.98 -31.21 2.22
N GLY A 178 38.33 -30.66 1.17
CA GLY A 178 39.05 -29.99 0.09
C GLY A 178 39.60 -28.61 0.50
N ASN A 179 40.17 -27.87 -0.45
CA ASN A 179 41.03 -26.70 -0.19
C ASN A 179 40.45 -25.38 -0.71
N ALA A 180 40.94 -24.24 -0.21
CA ALA A 180 40.73 -22.94 -0.85
C ALA A 180 41.48 -22.86 -2.18
N ALA A 181 40.83 -22.41 -3.26
CA ALA A 181 41.47 -22.28 -4.57
C ALA A 181 42.47 -21.12 -4.60
N LEU A 182 42.12 -20.01 -3.96
CA LEU A 182 42.98 -18.86 -3.70
C LEU A 182 42.63 -18.31 -2.31
N SER A 183 43.60 -18.16 -1.41
CA SER A 183 43.40 -17.58 -0.08
C SER A 183 44.34 -16.40 0.15
N VAL A 184 43.81 -15.34 0.77
CA VAL A 184 44.50 -14.07 1.05
C VAL A 184 44.51 -13.83 2.55
N GLU A 185 45.71 -13.68 3.11
CA GLU A 185 45.99 -13.56 4.55
C GLU A 185 47.02 -12.46 4.86
N GLY A 186 47.17 -12.15 6.15
CA GLY A 186 48.11 -11.16 6.68
C GLY A 186 47.53 -9.74 6.76
N ALA A 187 48.12 -8.92 7.64
CA ALA A 187 47.63 -7.59 8.01
C ALA A 187 47.85 -6.47 6.97
N GLY A 188 48.47 -6.78 5.83
CA GLY A 188 48.71 -5.83 4.73
C GLY A 188 47.66 -5.95 3.62
N ASN A 189 47.28 -4.82 3.03
CA ASN A 189 46.28 -4.78 1.95
C ASN A 189 46.73 -5.58 0.73
N THR A 190 45.78 -6.22 0.03
CA THR A 190 46.06 -6.98 -1.21
C THR A 190 45.09 -6.54 -2.31
N THR A 191 45.59 -6.25 -3.50
CA THR A 191 44.80 -5.91 -4.69
C THR A 191 44.94 -6.99 -5.75
N ILE A 192 43.82 -7.57 -6.16
CA ILE A 192 43.72 -8.56 -7.25
C ILE A 192 43.19 -7.85 -8.51
N THR A 193 44.04 -7.77 -9.53
CA THR A 193 43.70 -7.27 -10.87
C THR A 193 43.29 -8.42 -11.78
N LEU A 194 42.11 -8.32 -12.39
CA LEU A 194 41.56 -9.34 -13.28
C LEU A 194 41.87 -9.05 -14.76
N LYS A 195 42.41 -10.06 -15.45
CA LYS A 195 42.59 -10.13 -16.91
C LYS A 195 42.07 -11.48 -17.42
N GLY A 196 41.49 -11.48 -18.62
CA GLY A 196 40.91 -12.69 -19.20
C GLY A 196 39.82 -13.31 -18.32
N ASP A 197 39.55 -14.60 -18.48
CA ASP A 197 38.50 -15.29 -17.71
C ASP A 197 39.10 -16.16 -16.60
N ASN A 198 38.88 -15.79 -15.35
CA ASN A 198 39.41 -16.48 -14.18
C ASN A 198 38.30 -17.29 -13.48
N THR A 199 38.60 -18.51 -13.06
CA THR A 199 37.67 -19.39 -12.32
C THR A 199 38.35 -19.99 -11.11
N LEU A 200 37.73 -19.88 -9.94
CA LEU A 200 38.22 -20.38 -8.66
C LEU A 200 37.11 -21.19 -7.98
N THR A 201 37.30 -22.51 -7.88
CA THR A 201 36.34 -23.43 -7.25
C THR A 201 37.00 -24.11 -6.06
N SER A 202 36.51 -23.90 -4.85
CA SER A 202 37.09 -24.46 -3.63
C SER A 202 36.42 -25.76 -3.18
N GLY A 203 37.10 -26.50 -2.32
CA GLY A 203 36.52 -27.60 -1.54
C GLY A 203 35.70 -27.12 -0.33
N GLY A 204 35.04 -28.06 0.35
CA GLY A 204 34.18 -27.77 1.50
C GLY A 204 34.82 -26.91 2.58
N LYS A 205 34.01 -26.05 3.22
CA LYS A 205 34.37 -25.04 4.23
C LYS A 205 35.26 -23.89 3.75
N HIS A 206 35.82 -23.95 2.55
CA HIS A 206 36.67 -22.91 2.00
C HIS A 206 35.96 -22.07 0.95
N ALA A 207 36.29 -20.78 0.87
CA ALA A 207 35.72 -19.88 -0.13
C ALA A 207 36.47 -19.97 -1.47
N GLY A 208 35.79 -19.63 -2.57
CA GLY A 208 36.37 -19.71 -3.92
C GLY A 208 37.54 -18.74 -4.09
N LEU A 209 37.30 -17.48 -3.75
CA LEU A 209 38.34 -16.52 -3.36
C LEU A 209 38.20 -16.26 -1.85
N GLU A 210 39.11 -16.83 -1.08
CA GLU A 210 39.07 -16.78 0.38
C GLU A 210 39.79 -15.57 0.96
N HIS A 211 39.10 -14.89 1.88
CA HIS A 211 39.64 -13.85 2.74
C HIS A 211 38.93 -13.96 4.09
N ASN A 212 39.69 -14.25 5.15
CA ASN A 212 39.18 -14.38 6.51
C ASN A 212 39.61 -13.15 7.35
N GLU A 213 38.79 -12.68 8.30
CA GLU A 213 39.06 -11.53 9.17
C GLU A 213 40.37 -11.69 9.94
N LYS A 214 40.65 -12.91 10.41
CA LYS A 214 41.86 -13.22 11.17
C LYS A 214 42.78 -14.14 10.38
N SER A 215 44.07 -13.86 10.48
CA SER A 215 45.16 -14.71 10.01
C SER A 215 46.20 -14.92 11.12
N LYS A 216 47.29 -15.61 10.82
CA LYS A 216 48.38 -15.89 11.76
C LYS A 216 49.63 -15.08 11.46
N ASP A 217 50.17 -14.42 12.48
CA ASP A 217 51.52 -13.83 12.42
C ASP A 217 52.61 -14.89 12.61
N ASP A 218 53.88 -14.48 12.51
CA ASP A 218 55.05 -15.35 12.70
C ASP A 218 55.19 -15.91 14.13
N ASN A 219 54.41 -15.40 15.07
CA ASN A 219 54.35 -15.87 16.45
C ASN A 219 53.12 -16.77 16.72
N GLY A 220 52.26 -16.99 15.72
CA GLY A 220 51.03 -17.79 15.84
C GLY A 220 49.86 -17.06 16.52
N ASN A 221 49.98 -15.75 16.77
CA ASN A 221 48.89 -14.92 17.30
C ASN A 221 47.78 -14.77 16.26
N SER A 222 46.57 -14.42 16.73
CA SER A 222 45.49 -14.01 15.84
C SER A 222 45.66 -12.53 15.50
N VAL A 223 45.78 -12.20 14.22
CA VAL A 223 45.91 -10.81 13.74
C VAL A 223 44.89 -10.53 12.65
N ASP A 224 44.34 -9.32 12.64
CA ASP A 224 43.43 -8.84 11.58
C ASP A 224 44.12 -8.87 10.21
N THR A 225 43.36 -9.21 9.18
CA THR A 225 43.79 -9.12 7.79
C THR A 225 43.65 -7.71 7.22
N GLY A 226 44.45 -7.40 6.20
CA GLY A 226 44.32 -6.17 5.44
C GLY A 226 43.03 -6.12 4.59
N LYS A 227 42.83 -5.04 3.84
CA LYS A 227 41.75 -4.97 2.86
C LYS A 227 42.09 -5.82 1.62
N LEU A 228 41.20 -6.74 1.24
CA LEU A 228 41.18 -7.34 -0.09
C LEU A 228 40.46 -6.39 -1.06
N THR A 229 41.14 -6.01 -2.13
CA THR A 229 40.59 -5.18 -3.21
C THR A 229 40.54 -6.00 -4.51
N ILE A 230 39.44 -5.98 -5.24
CA ILE A 230 39.27 -6.63 -6.55
C ILE A 230 39.05 -5.55 -7.60
N THR A 231 39.75 -5.65 -8.73
CA THR A 231 39.73 -4.65 -9.80
C THR A 231 39.98 -5.27 -11.19
N SER A 232 39.87 -4.49 -12.25
CA SER A 232 40.34 -4.86 -13.61
C SER A 232 41.07 -3.72 -14.27
N GLY A 233 41.80 -3.98 -15.36
CA GLY A 233 42.54 -2.95 -16.09
C GLY A 233 41.64 -1.84 -16.64
N ALA A 234 42.06 -0.59 -16.50
CA ALA A 234 41.29 0.57 -16.94
C ALA A 234 41.53 0.89 -18.44
N ASN A 235 40.85 0.17 -19.33
CA ASN A 235 40.75 0.51 -20.75
C ASN A 235 39.31 0.94 -21.10
N GLU A 236 39.13 2.25 -21.31
CA GLU A 236 37.93 2.87 -21.90
C GLU A 236 36.58 2.28 -21.43
N GLY A 237 36.38 2.19 -20.12
CA GLY A 237 35.12 1.79 -19.49
C GLY A 237 34.72 0.31 -19.66
N ASN A 238 35.61 -0.54 -20.19
CA ASN A 238 35.32 -1.95 -20.41
C ASN A 238 36.15 -2.84 -19.46
N ASN A 239 35.45 -3.65 -18.64
CA ASN A 239 36.06 -4.63 -17.73
C ASN A 239 36.98 -5.61 -18.47
N THR A 240 38.31 -5.50 -18.30
CA THR A 240 39.31 -6.32 -19.03
C THR A 240 39.46 -7.77 -18.55
N GLY A 241 38.67 -8.18 -17.55
CA GLY A 241 38.71 -9.52 -17.01
C GLY A 241 37.47 -9.90 -16.22
N SER A 242 37.32 -11.20 -15.97
CA SER A 242 36.26 -11.78 -15.15
C SER A 242 36.81 -12.63 -14.03
N LEU A 243 35.98 -12.84 -13.01
CA LEU A 243 36.21 -13.79 -11.92
C LEU A 243 34.92 -14.56 -11.65
N LYS A 244 34.96 -15.87 -11.86
CA LYS A 244 33.95 -16.83 -11.40
C LYS A 244 34.48 -17.53 -10.14
N ALA A 245 33.98 -17.15 -8.97
CA ALA A 245 34.34 -17.78 -7.71
C ALA A 245 33.19 -18.65 -7.18
N THR A 246 33.49 -19.86 -6.68
CA THR A 246 32.49 -20.80 -6.16
C THR A 246 33.01 -21.43 -4.88
N GLY A 247 32.29 -21.19 -3.78
CA GLY A 247 32.60 -21.67 -2.44
C GLY A 247 32.19 -23.12 -2.21
N GLY A 248 32.88 -23.79 -1.29
CA GLY A 248 32.45 -25.08 -0.76
C GLY A 248 31.37 -24.95 0.33
N SER A 249 30.80 -26.08 0.74
CA SER A 249 29.77 -26.12 1.79
C SER A 249 30.18 -25.33 3.04
N GLY A 250 29.34 -24.39 3.48
CA GLY A 250 29.59 -23.50 4.61
C GLY A 250 30.35 -22.22 4.29
N ALA A 251 30.80 -21.97 3.06
CA ALA A 251 31.69 -20.85 2.73
C ALA A 251 31.20 -19.99 1.57
N ALA A 252 31.70 -18.75 1.52
CA ALA A 252 31.29 -17.76 0.53
C ALA A 252 31.87 -18.05 -0.88
N GLY A 253 31.24 -17.48 -1.91
CA GLY A 253 31.84 -17.45 -3.25
C GLY A 253 33.11 -16.60 -3.26
N ILE A 254 32.99 -15.35 -2.79
CA ILE A 254 34.11 -14.45 -2.49
C ILE A 254 33.96 -13.98 -1.04
N GLY A 255 34.97 -14.24 -0.20
CA GLY A 255 34.97 -13.87 1.22
C GLY A 255 35.38 -15.02 2.12
N SER A 256 34.68 -15.26 3.22
CA SER A 256 35.21 -16.15 4.27
C SER A 256 34.81 -17.62 4.16
N SER A 257 35.69 -18.43 4.75
CA SER A 257 35.45 -19.82 5.15
C SER A 257 34.33 -19.97 6.18
N ASP A 258 33.85 -21.20 6.39
CA ASP A 258 32.89 -21.54 7.45
C ASP A 258 33.37 -21.03 8.84
N SER A 259 32.44 -20.51 9.63
CA SER A 259 32.63 -19.99 10.99
C SER A 259 33.57 -18.77 11.13
N ASN A 260 34.03 -18.15 10.03
CA ASN A 260 34.95 -16.99 10.05
C ASN A 260 34.32 -15.71 9.48
N GLY A 261 34.68 -14.54 10.00
CA GLY A 261 34.42 -13.25 9.35
C GLY A 261 35.26 -13.07 8.09
N ALA A 262 34.88 -12.15 7.20
CA ALA A 262 35.60 -11.90 5.94
C ALA A 262 36.46 -10.61 5.92
N GLY A 263 36.59 -9.91 7.04
CA GLY A 263 37.41 -8.70 7.15
C GLY A 263 36.83 -7.55 6.34
N THR A 264 37.61 -7.04 5.38
CA THR A 264 37.16 -6.00 4.43
C THR A 264 37.45 -6.42 2.97
N ILE A 265 36.40 -6.41 2.16
CA ILE A 265 36.40 -6.71 0.73
C ILE A 265 35.91 -5.46 -0.03
N GLU A 266 36.66 -5.00 -1.02
CA GLU A 266 36.31 -3.86 -1.86
C GLU A 266 36.37 -4.24 -3.34
N ILE A 267 35.29 -3.97 -4.09
CA ILE A 267 35.21 -4.26 -5.53
C ILE A 267 35.19 -2.94 -6.30
N THR A 268 36.13 -2.81 -7.24
CA THR A 268 36.46 -1.56 -7.95
C THR A 268 36.57 -1.78 -9.47
N GLY A 269 36.08 -2.90 -9.99
CA GLY A 269 36.18 -3.27 -11.39
C GLY A 269 36.09 -4.78 -11.63
N GLY A 270 35.87 -5.17 -12.88
CA GLY A 270 35.83 -6.55 -13.33
C GLY A 270 34.43 -7.14 -13.43
N ASN A 271 34.32 -8.24 -14.17
CA ASN A 271 33.09 -9.02 -14.34
C ASN A 271 33.01 -10.15 -13.31
N ILE A 272 32.25 -9.97 -12.23
CA ILE A 272 32.22 -10.88 -11.08
C ILE A 272 31.00 -11.83 -11.15
N THR A 273 31.24 -13.13 -10.97
CA THR A 273 30.24 -14.16 -10.68
C THR A 273 30.68 -14.89 -9.41
N ALA A 274 29.91 -14.79 -8.34
CA ALA A 274 30.24 -15.37 -7.04
C ALA A 274 29.09 -16.24 -6.53
N LYS A 275 29.39 -17.50 -6.16
CA LYS A 275 28.38 -18.45 -5.67
C LYS A 275 28.83 -19.09 -4.36
N GLY A 276 28.04 -18.94 -3.30
CA GLY A 276 28.28 -19.61 -2.02
C GLY A 276 28.02 -21.11 -2.12
N GLY A 277 28.68 -21.89 -1.26
CA GLY A 277 28.21 -23.23 -0.95
C GLY A 277 27.01 -23.17 0.02
N SER A 278 26.34 -24.30 0.26
CA SER A 278 25.22 -24.39 1.21
C SER A 278 25.57 -23.74 2.56
N GLY A 279 24.76 -22.77 3.01
CA GLY A 279 24.99 -21.96 4.20
C GLY A 279 25.89 -20.72 4.03
N GLY A 280 26.52 -20.48 2.88
CA GLY A 280 27.46 -19.37 2.64
C GLY A 280 26.97 -18.33 1.64
N ALA A 281 27.44 -17.09 1.76
CA ALA A 281 27.05 -15.98 0.89
C ALA A 281 27.57 -16.11 -0.55
N GLY A 282 26.95 -15.42 -1.50
CA GLY A 282 27.57 -15.16 -2.82
C GLY A 282 28.85 -14.35 -2.65
N ILE A 283 28.74 -13.16 -2.05
CA ILE A 283 29.86 -12.29 -1.65
C ILE A 283 29.70 -11.93 -0.17
N GLY A 284 30.74 -12.17 0.64
CA GLY A 284 30.81 -11.81 2.05
C GLY A 284 31.06 -13.00 2.97
N GLY A 285 30.14 -13.26 3.91
CA GLY A 285 30.36 -14.21 5.00
C GLY A 285 30.16 -15.68 4.65
N GLY A 286 31.02 -16.55 5.16
CA GLY A 286 30.72 -17.96 5.39
C GLY A 286 29.68 -18.18 6.49
N GLN A 287 29.15 -19.39 6.58
CA GLN A 287 28.14 -19.83 7.55
C GLN A 287 28.58 -19.55 9.00
N LYS A 288 27.64 -19.13 9.87
CA LYS A 288 27.83 -18.92 11.31
C LYS A 288 28.98 -17.96 11.68
N SER A 289 29.37 -17.08 10.76
CA SER A 289 30.39 -16.06 11.02
C SER A 289 29.98 -15.15 12.18
N THR A 290 30.76 -15.12 13.25
CA THR A 290 30.66 -14.09 14.30
C THR A 290 31.61 -12.93 14.07
N GLY A 291 32.53 -13.07 13.12
CA GLY A 291 33.55 -12.08 12.78
C GLY A 291 33.04 -10.95 11.89
N GLN A 292 33.76 -9.83 11.86
CA GLN A 292 33.42 -8.69 11.01
C GLN A 292 33.54 -9.07 9.52
N THR A 293 32.53 -8.66 8.76
CA THR A 293 32.47 -8.81 7.31
C THR A 293 32.03 -7.49 6.72
N THR A 294 32.92 -6.83 5.98
CA THR A 294 32.66 -5.53 5.34
C THR A 294 32.80 -5.70 3.84
N VAL A 295 31.74 -5.43 3.07
CA VAL A 295 31.73 -5.54 1.60
C VAL A 295 31.38 -4.18 1.00
N THR A 296 32.31 -3.61 0.22
CA THR A 296 32.14 -2.31 -0.43
C THR A 296 32.21 -2.46 -1.95
N ILE A 297 31.18 -2.06 -2.68
CA ILE A 297 31.14 -2.11 -4.15
C ILE A 297 31.19 -0.68 -4.68
N LYS A 298 32.28 -0.34 -5.38
CA LYS A 298 32.55 1.01 -5.90
C LYS A 298 32.40 1.09 -7.41
N ASP A 299 32.87 0.06 -8.12
CA ASP A 299 32.72 -0.07 -9.57
C ASP A 299 32.84 -1.55 -9.99
N GLY A 300 32.64 -1.84 -11.28
CA GLY A 300 32.63 -3.17 -11.87
C GLY A 300 31.22 -3.70 -12.11
N THR A 301 31.12 -4.96 -12.53
CA THR A 301 29.85 -5.61 -12.85
C THR A 301 29.71 -6.92 -12.10
N ILE A 302 28.84 -6.95 -11.08
CA ILE A 302 28.42 -8.18 -10.42
C ILE A 302 27.35 -8.83 -11.31
N LYS A 303 27.76 -9.77 -12.16
CA LYS A 303 26.87 -10.51 -13.06
C LYS A 303 25.91 -11.41 -12.28
N GLU A 304 26.44 -12.11 -11.27
CA GLU A 304 25.69 -12.92 -10.33
C GLU A 304 26.42 -12.94 -8.98
N ALA A 305 25.73 -12.63 -7.90
CA ALA A 305 26.12 -12.96 -6.53
C ALA A 305 24.99 -13.79 -5.93
N VAL A 306 25.23 -15.09 -5.70
CA VAL A 306 24.18 -16.05 -5.31
C VAL A 306 24.61 -16.79 -4.05
N GLY A 307 23.84 -16.68 -2.98
CA GLY A 307 24.04 -17.50 -1.79
C GLY A 307 23.74 -18.97 -2.05
N GLY A 308 24.43 -19.86 -1.35
CA GLY A 308 23.88 -21.20 -1.13
C GLY A 308 22.69 -21.14 -0.18
N ASP A 309 22.01 -22.27 0.05
CA ASP A 309 20.85 -22.37 0.96
C ASP A 309 21.09 -21.58 2.26
N LEU A 310 20.12 -20.78 2.71
CA LEU A 310 20.21 -19.93 3.90
C LEU A 310 21.31 -18.83 3.89
N GLY A 311 22.01 -18.60 2.78
CA GLY A 311 23.04 -17.56 2.64
C GLY A 311 22.60 -16.40 1.74
N ASP A 312 23.14 -15.22 1.98
CA ASP A 312 22.78 -14.00 1.23
C ASP A 312 23.43 -13.96 -0.16
N GLY A 313 22.83 -13.23 -1.10
CA GLY A 313 23.49 -12.88 -2.36
C GLY A 313 24.75 -12.05 -2.11
N ILE A 314 24.59 -10.93 -1.40
CA ILE A 314 25.68 -10.06 -0.93
C ILE A 314 25.42 -9.74 0.55
N GLY A 315 26.21 -10.31 1.47
CA GLY A 315 25.93 -10.22 2.91
C GLY A 315 26.67 -11.27 3.74
N GLY A 316 25.94 -12.04 4.54
CA GLY A 316 26.43 -13.12 5.38
C GLY A 316 25.99 -14.53 4.93
N GLY A 317 26.63 -15.55 5.49
CA GLY A 317 26.11 -16.90 5.46
C GLY A 317 25.08 -17.15 6.57
N SER A 318 24.41 -18.28 6.53
CA SER A 318 23.41 -18.72 7.50
C SER A 318 23.86 -18.52 8.96
N GLY A 319 23.10 -17.71 9.71
CA GLY A 319 23.37 -17.38 11.10
C GLY A 319 24.58 -16.47 11.36
N SER A 320 25.11 -15.81 10.34
CA SER A 320 26.21 -14.83 10.48
C SER A 320 25.77 -13.54 11.16
N LYS A 321 26.76 -12.78 11.65
CA LYS A 321 26.60 -11.48 12.32
C LYS A 321 27.75 -10.54 11.99
N ASN A 322 27.60 -9.27 12.37
CA ASN A 322 28.58 -8.19 12.15
C ASN A 322 28.82 -7.86 10.67
N ILE A 323 27.81 -8.11 9.83
CA ILE A 323 27.83 -7.80 8.40
C ILE A 323 27.71 -6.28 8.17
N THR A 324 28.39 -5.75 7.17
CA THR A 324 28.29 -4.35 6.74
C THR A 324 28.48 -4.27 5.23
N VAL A 325 27.43 -3.85 4.52
CA VAL A 325 27.47 -3.70 3.06
C VAL A 325 27.35 -2.22 2.69
N THR A 326 28.09 -1.80 1.67
CA THR A 326 28.05 -0.43 1.15
C THR A 326 28.20 -0.46 -0.36
N ILE A 327 27.34 0.25 -1.08
CA ILE A 327 27.31 0.27 -2.54
C ILE A 327 27.56 1.73 -2.95
N GLU A 328 28.83 2.07 -3.15
CA GLU A 328 29.29 3.38 -3.64
C GLU A 328 29.07 3.55 -5.15
N GLY A 329 28.96 2.44 -5.91
CA GLY A 329 28.73 2.46 -7.36
C GLY A 329 28.66 1.08 -8.00
N GLY A 330 28.98 0.98 -9.29
CA GLY A 330 29.00 -0.26 -10.08
C GLY A 330 27.62 -0.79 -10.50
N HIS A 331 27.62 -1.93 -11.22
CA HIS A 331 26.41 -2.56 -11.76
C HIS A 331 26.18 -3.98 -11.21
N ILE A 332 25.19 -4.13 -10.33
CA ILE A 332 24.75 -5.42 -9.77
C ILE A 332 23.58 -5.95 -10.60
N LYS A 333 23.86 -6.88 -11.53
CA LYS A 333 22.83 -7.46 -12.41
C LYS A 333 21.93 -8.46 -11.69
N LYS A 334 22.49 -9.17 -10.72
CA LYS A 334 21.77 -10.12 -9.87
C LYS A 334 22.50 -10.32 -8.55
N ALA A 335 21.84 -9.97 -7.46
CA ALA A 335 22.13 -10.50 -6.12
C ALA A 335 20.93 -11.37 -5.71
N GLN A 336 21.16 -12.63 -5.30
CA GLN A 336 20.10 -13.56 -4.92
C GLN A 336 20.46 -14.35 -3.66
N GLY A 337 19.59 -14.31 -2.65
CA GLY A 337 19.66 -15.16 -1.47
C GLY A 337 19.22 -16.60 -1.72
N GLY A 338 19.80 -17.52 -0.95
CA GLY A 338 19.50 -18.95 -1.02
C GLY A 338 18.20 -19.34 -0.32
N GLN A 339 17.60 -20.44 -0.77
CA GLN A 339 16.34 -20.96 -0.23
C GLN A 339 16.45 -21.29 1.27
N GLY A 340 15.32 -21.24 1.97
CA GLY A 340 15.21 -21.79 3.32
C GLY A 340 15.51 -23.29 3.34
N TYR A 341 16.14 -23.80 4.42
CA TYR A 341 16.14 -25.23 4.72
C TYR A 341 16.03 -25.54 6.22
N GLY A 342 15.16 -26.48 6.60
CA GLY A 342 15.01 -26.95 7.98
C GLY A 342 14.25 -26.01 8.95
N SER A 343 14.31 -26.30 10.25
CA SER A 343 13.40 -25.72 11.26
C SER A 343 13.96 -24.58 12.11
N PHE A 344 15.10 -23.98 11.73
CA PHE A 344 15.85 -23.05 12.60
C PHE A 344 16.41 -21.79 11.92
N TYR A 345 16.22 -21.64 10.61
CA TYR A 345 16.83 -20.57 9.82
C TYR A 345 15.88 -20.12 8.70
N ASP A 346 15.69 -18.81 8.60
CA ASP A 346 14.98 -18.13 7.51
C ASP A 346 15.82 -18.12 6.21
N ALA A 347 15.18 -17.87 5.07
CA ALA A 347 15.89 -17.84 3.79
C ALA A 347 16.80 -16.59 3.66
N GLY A 348 17.86 -16.70 2.84
CA GLY A 348 18.83 -15.62 2.69
C GLY A 348 18.31 -14.42 1.89
N ASP A 349 18.91 -13.25 2.10
CA ASP A 349 18.51 -12.01 1.44
C ASP A 349 19.22 -11.82 0.08
N GLY A 350 18.66 -10.99 -0.79
CA GLY A 350 19.36 -10.53 -1.99
C GLY A 350 20.62 -9.73 -1.62
N ILE A 351 20.45 -8.70 -0.79
CA ILE A 351 21.52 -7.85 -0.23
C ILE A 351 21.20 -7.55 1.25
N HIS A 352 22.12 -7.81 2.18
CA HIS A 352 21.89 -7.65 3.63
C HIS A 352 23.06 -7.01 4.39
N SER A 353 22.73 -6.19 5.40
CA SER A 353 23.65 -5.62 6.37
C SER A 353 23.09 -5.58 7.81
N ASP A 354 23.87 -6.02 8.81
CA ASP A 354 23.55 -5.85 10.25
C ASP A 354 23.65 -4.37 10.69
N LYS A 355 24.49 -3.58 9.99
CA LYS A 355 24.68 -2.14 10.23
C LYS A 355 24.00 -1.34 9.13
N ALA A 356 24.09 -0.01 9.20
CA ALA A 356 23.53 0.85 8.16
C ALA A 356 24.04 0.49 6.75
N LEU A 357 23.14 0.40 5.77
CA LEU A 357 23.40 0.15 4.37
C LEU A 357 23.20 1.45 3.57
N THR A 358 24.20 1.83 2.79
CA THR A 358 24.10 2.99 1.87
C THR A 358 24.26 2.53 0.43
N ILE A 359 23.34 2.99 -0.42
CA ILE A 359 23.33 2.80 -1.87
C ILE A 359 23.47 4.20 -2.48
N SER A 360 24.61 4.45 -3.13
CA SER A 360 25.12 5.80 -3.42
C SER A 360 24.99 6.18 -4.89
N ALA A 361 25.17 7.46 -5.20
CA ALA A 361 25.08 8.00 -6.57
C ALA A 361 25.93 7.20 -7.59
N GLY A 362 25.29 6.67 -8.64
CA GLY A 362 25.94 5.86 -9.69
C GLY A 362 25.77 4.35 -9.52
N ALA A 363 25.34 3.86 -8.36
CA ALA A 363 25.01 2.45 -8.16
C ALA A 363 23.78 2.03 -8.98
N THR A 364 23.93 0.95 -9.75
CA THR A 364 22.83 0.34 -10.52
C THR A 364 22.61 -1.10 -10.06
N ILE A 365 21.38 -1.46 -9.71
CA ILE A 365 20.96 -2.79 -9.27
C ILE A 365 19.82 -3.26 -10.19
N ASP A 366 20.06 -4.22 -11.08
CA ASP A 366 18.98 -4.73 -11.94
C ASP A 366 18.02 -5.61 -11.14
N ASN A 367 18.56 -6.51 -10.30
CA ASN A 367 17.77 -7.44 -9.50
C ASN A 367 18.46 -7.74 -8.15
N ALA A 368 17.77 -7.45 -7.05
CA ALA A 368 18.09 -7.98 -5.72
C ALA A 368 16.91 -8.86 -5.24
N ILE A 369 17.17 -10.15 -5.01
CA ILE A 369 16.13 -11.19 -4.89
C ILE A 369 16.32 -12.00 -3.59
N GLY A 370 15.31 -12.03 -2.73
CA GLY A 370 15.31 -12.89 -1.54
C GLY A 370 15.07 -14.37 -1.84
N GLY A 371 15.59 -15.26 -0.99
CA GLY A 371 15.27 -16.69 -1.02
C GLY A 371 13.86 -16.99 -0.51
N GLY A 372 13.22 -18.05 -1.00
CA GLY A 372 11.89 -18.47 -0.57
C GLY A 372 11.89 -19.49 0.58
N CYS A 373 10.70 -19.76 1.14
CA CYS A 373 10.53 -20.85 2.12
C CYS A 373 10.60 -22.24 1.46
N ASP A 374 11.06 -23.26 2.20
CA ASP A 374 10.83 -24.68 1.83
C ASP A 374 9.51 -25.23 2.40
N SER A 375 8.89 -26.13 1.63
CA SER A 375 7.53 -26.63 1.78
C SER A 375 7.23 -27.28 3.13
N ASP A 376 8.22 -27.91 3.75
CA ASP A 376 7.99 -28.84 4.87
C ASP A 376 8.04 -28.12 6.24
N SER A 377 8.28 -26.81 6.23
CA SER A 377 8.61 -26.01 7.40
C SER A 377 7.44 -25.22 7.98
N ARG A 378 7.31 -25.21 9.31
CA ARG A 378 6.30 -24.42 10.06
C ARG A 378 7.00 -23.27 10.77
N ASN A 379 6.45 -22.04 10.68
CA ASN A 379 7.02 -20.80 11.24
C ASN A 379 8.37 -20.40 10.60
N ARG A 380 8.37 -19.89 9.36
CA ARG A 380 9.55 -19.29 8.73
C ARG A 380 9.21 -18.16 7.76
N ASN A 381 10.19 -17.28 7.54
CA ASN A 381 10.12 -16.17 6.62
C ASN A 381 10.98 -16.46 5.38
N ALA A 382 10.53 -15.95 4.23
CA ALA A 382 11.38 -15.76 3.07
C ALA A 382 12.25 -14.50 3.24
N GLY A 383 13.41 -14.50 2.58
CA GLY A 383 14.35 -13.39 2.61
C GLY A 383 13.85 -12.19 1.82
N HIS A 384 14.40 -11.03 2.11
CA HIS A 384 14.10 -9.75 1.49
C HIS A 384 14.90 -9.55 0.19
N GLY A 385 14.43 -8.66 -0.69
CA GLY A 385 15.21 -8.21 -1.84
C GLY A 385 16.46 -7.43 -1.37
N ILE A 386 16.24 -6.41 -0.55
CA ILE A 386 17.29 -5.62 0.11
C ILE A 386 16.89 -5.43 1.58
N TYR A 387 17.74 -5.88 2.53
CA TYR A 387 17.53 -5.74 3.97
C TYR A 387 18.65 -4.93 4.65
N SER A 388 18.25 -4.08 5.59
CA SER A 388 19.16 -3.40 6.51
C SER A 388 18.59 -3.45 7.92
N LYS A 389 19.33 -4.06 8.83
CA LYS A 389 19.01 -4.07 10.26
C LYS A 389 19.31 -2.72 10.94
N GLY A 390 20.23 -1.96 10.36
CA GLY A 390 20.40 -0.53 10.63
C GLY A 390 19.64 0.34 9.64
N ASP A 391 19.95 1.63 9.62
CA ASP A 391 19.39 2.58 8.66
C ASP A 391 19.75 2.24 7.21
N LEU A 392 18.79 2.39 6.28
CA LEU A 392 19.00 2.22 4.85
C LEU A 392 18.91 3.57 4.14
N THR A 393 19.96 3.98 3.43
CA THR A 393 19.96 5.20 2.63
C THR A 393 20.07 4.90 1.14
N ILE A 394 19.15 5.44 0.35
CA ILE A 394 19.13 5.36 -1.11
C ILE A 394 19.30 6.79 -1.65
N GLU A 395 20.44 7.05 -2.30
CA GLU A 395 20.84 8.40 -2.71
C GLU A 395 20.31 8.83 -4.09
N THR A 396 20.44 10.14 -4.38
CA THR A 396 20.22 10.67 -5.72
C THR A 396 21.22 10.09 -6.70
N GLY A 397 20.75 9.66 -7.88
CA GLY A 397 21.60 9.03 -8.91
C GLY A 397 21.75 7.52 -8.76
N THR A 398 21.09 6.88 -7.80
CA THR A 398 20.91 5.42 -7.76
C THR A 398 19.88 4.95 -8.79
N THR A 399 20.01 3.71 -9.26
CA THR A 399 18.97 2.99 -10.00
C THR A 399 18.80 1.59 -9.44
N ILE A 400 17.60 1.24 -8.97
CA ILE A 400 17.21 -0.10 -8.53
C ILE A 400 16.05 -0.53 -9.43
N THR A 401 16.31 -1.38 -10.42
CA THR A 401 15.29 -1.82 -11.38
C THR A 401 14.28 -2.74 -10.70
N ASN A 402 14.74 -3.81 -10.03
CA ASN A 402 13.91 -4.70 -9.22
C ASN A 402 14.57 -4.99 -7.86
N ALA A 403 13.81 -4.83 -6.78
CA ALA A 403 14.09 -5.42 -5.48
C ALA A 403 12.87 -6.29 -5.10
N THR A 404 13.10 -7.59 -4.87
CA THR A 404 12.02 -8.59 -4.78
C THR A 404 12.26 -9.52 -3.61
N GLY A 405 11.36 -9.53 -2.62
CA GLY A 405 11.40 -10.52 -1.55
C GLY A 405 10.97 -11.90 -2.02
N GLY A 406 11.44 -12.95 -1.35
CA GLY A 406 11.10 -14.32 -1.68
C GLY A 406 9.66 -14.68 -1.28
N SER A 407 9.07 -15.64 -1.98
CA SER A 407 7.75 -16.20 -1.68
C SER A 407 7.82 -17.50 -0.88
N CYS A 408 6.72 -17.88 -0.23
CA CYS A 408 6.58 -19.10 0.57
C CYS A 408 5.40 -19.97 0.11
N ASP A 409 5.60 -21.28 0.08
CA ASP A 409 4.62 -22.24 -0.44
C ASP A 409 3.32 -22.30 0.37
N LYS A 410 2.18 -22.34 -0.33
CA LYS A 410 0.83 -22.19 0.25
C LYS A 410 0.35 -23.38 1.10
N ASN A 411 1.24 -24.32 1.46
CA ASN A 411 0.93 -25.58 2.13
C ASN A 411 1.13 -25.56 3.66
N SER A 412 1.93 -24.63 4.21
CA SER A 412 2.27 -24.59 5.64
C SER A 412 1.79 -23.31 6.31
N SER A 413 1.12 -23.41 7.45
CA SER A 413 0.60 -22.25 8.18
C SER A 413 1.72 -21.45 8.87
N ASN A 414 1.49 -20.14 8.99
CA ASN A 414 2.41 -19.18 9.63
C ASN A 414 3.76 -19.01 8.91
N GLN A 415 3.73 -18.85 7.57
CA GLN A 415 4.89 -18.45 6.75
C GLN A 415 4.68 -17.03 6.18
N TYR A 416 5.74 -16.22 6.16
CA TYR A 416 5.70 -14.82 5.70
C TYR A 416 6.56 -14.62 4.46
N GLY A 417 6.02 -13.93 3.45
CA GLY A 417 6.81 -13.50 2.29
C GLY A 417 7.77 -12.37 2.68
N GLY A 418 8.95 -12.32 2.09
CA GLY A 418 9.94 -11.28 2.37
C GLY A 418 9.55 -9.94 1.74
N ASP A 419 9.93 -8.81 2.33
CA ASP A 419 9.72 -7.49 1.71
C ASP A 419 10.68 -7.25 0.53
N GLY A 420 10.29 -6.40 -0.42
CA GLY A 420 11.17 -5.97 -1.53
C GLY A 420 12.37 -5.16 -1.02
N ILE A 421 12.10 -4.13 -0.21
CA ILE A 421 13.11 -3.30 0.47
C ILE A 421 12.71 -3.14 1.93
N HIS A 422 13.61 -3.47 2.87
CA HIS A 422 13.35 -3.48 4.32
C HIS A 422 14.42 -2.71 5.11
N SER A 423 14.00 -1.91 6.09
CA SER A 423 14.89 -1.39 7.14
C SER A 423 14.27 -1.43 8.54
N ASP A 424 14.87 -2.20 9.46
CA ASP A 424 14.48 -2.20 10.89
C ASP A 424 14.66 -0.82 11.53
N GLY A 425 15.73 -0.11 11.12
CA GLY A 425 16.02 1.27 11.47
C GLY A 425 15.24 2.28 10.61
N LYS A 426 15.90 3.34 10.18
CA LYS A 426 15.35 4.38 9.30
C LYS A 426 15.68 4.11 7.83
N LEU A 427 14.65 4.02 6.98
CA LEU A 427 14.80 4.12 5.51
C LEU A 427 14.71 5.58 5.06
N THR A 428 15.76 6.08 4.40
CA THR A 428 15.79 7.40 3.78
C THR A 428 16.00 7.28 2.26
N ILE A 429 14.95 7.58 1.49
CA ILE A 429 14.99 7.67 0.03
C ILE A 429 15.23 9.14 -0.33
N SER A 430 16.49 9.49 -0.54
CA SER A 430 16.93 10.85 -0.86
C SER A 430 16.84 11.17 -2.35
N GLY A 431 16.71 10.15 -3.20
CA GLY A 431 16.59 10.32 -4.64
C GLY A 431 16.68 9.00 -5.40
N GLY A 432 17.07 9.09 -6.67
CA GLY A 432 17.26 7.93 -7.53
C GLY A 432 15.96 7.41 -8.16
N THR A 433 16.05 6.24 -8.78
CA THR A 433 14.93 5.54 -9.40
C THR A 433 14.80 4.13 -8.83
N ILE A 434 13.66 3.83 -8.22
CA ILE A 434 13.25 2.47 -7.85
C ILE A 434 12.17 2.05 -8.85
N GLY A 435 12.46 1.11 -9.74
CA GLY A 435 11.53 0.61 -10.76
C GLY A 435 10.41 -0.20 -10.12
N THR A 436 10.77 -1.34 -9.54
CA THR A 436 9.88 -2.23 -8.79
C THR A 436 10.49 -2.59 -7.44
N ALA A 437 9.76 -2.35 -6.36
CA ALA A 437 10.01 -2.93 -5.05
C ALA A 437 8.81 -3.82 -4.71
N GLN A 438 9.01 -5.14 -4.75
CA GLN A 438 7.95 -6.17 -4.67
C GLN A 438 8.17 -7.06 -3.45
N GLY A 439 7.19 -7.17 -2.56
CA GLY A 439 7.20 -8.20 -1.53
C GLY A 439 6.80 -9.56 -2.10
N GLY A 440 7.36 -10.64 -1.56
CA GLY A 440 6.99 -12.00 -1.95
C GLY A 440 5.69 -12.47 -1.29
N ASP A 441 5.11 -13.55 -1.81
CA ASP A 441 3.85 -14.11 -1.33
C ASP A 441 4.05 -14.95 -0.05
N GLY A 442 3.07 -14.98 0.85
CA GLY A 442 3.17 -15.75 2.11
C GLY A 442 1.86 -16.38 2.58
N ASN A 443 1.94 -17.60 3.11
CA ASN A 443 0.74 -18.34 3.55
C ASN A 443 0.15 -17.87 4.90
N ALA A 444 0.78 -16.89 5.56
CA ALA A 444 0.13 -16.05 6.56
C ALA A 444 -0.02 -14.63 6.00
N SER A 445 1.10 -13.95 5.74
CA SER A 445 1.09 -12.64 5.11
C SER A 445 2.16 -12.52 4.02
N GLY A 446 1.82 -11.85 2.92
CA GLY A 446 2.80 -11.45 1.92
C GLY A 446 3.67 -10.30 2.44
N GLY A 447 4.90 -10.20 1.94
CA GLY A 447 5.83 -9.13 2.29
C GLY A 447 5.42 -7.80 1.67
N SER A 448 5.94 -6.70 2.21
CA SER A 448 5.70 -5.34 1.70
C SER A 448 6.56 -5.04 0.47
N GLY A 449 6.16 -4.10 -0.38
CA GLY A 449 7.05 -3.57 -1.42
C GLY A 449 8.23 -2.84 -0.78
N ILE A 450 7.92 -1.89 0.10
CA ILE A 450 8.88 -1.13 0.91
C ILE A 450 8.42 -1.13 2.38
N TYR A 451 9.30 -1.50 3.31
CA TYR A 451 9.06 -1.51 4.75
C TYR A 451 10.14 -0.74 5.52
N SER A 452 9.76 0.07 6.51
CA SER A 452 10.69 0.51 7.56
C SER A 452 10.03 0.98 8.85
N SER A 453 10.71 0.86 10.01
CA SER A 453 10.25 1.52 11.24
C SER A 453 10.06 3.03 11.07
N THR A 454 10.93 3.70 10.30
CA THR A 454 10.78 5.13 10.00
C THR A 454 11.19 5.42 8.57
N LEU A 455 10.25 5.89 7.75
CA LEU A 455 10.46 6.17 6.34
C LEU A 455 10.50 7.68 6.08
N THR A 456 11.54 8.16 5.41
CA THR A 456 11.57 9.50 4.81
C THR A 456 11.79 9.38 3.31
N ILE A 457 10.86 9.92 2.51
CA ILE A 457 11.00 10.07 1.06
C ILE A 457 11.17 11.57 0.78
N SER A 458 12.39 11.98 0.43
CA SER A 458 12.75 13.38 0.18
C SER A 458 13.11 13.66 -1.29
N GLY A 459 13.02 12.67 -2.17
CA GLY A 459 13.22 12.84 -3.60
C GLY A 459 13.05 11.54 -4.40
N GLY A 460 13.40 11.60 -5.68
CA GLY A 460 13.46 10.41 -6.55
C GLY A 460 12.12 9.97 -7.13
N THR A 461 12.12 8.80 -7.76
CA THR A 461 10.94 8.16 -8.35
C THR A 461 10.82 6.71 -7.89
N ILE A 462 9.66 6.35 -7.35
CA ILE A 462 9.22 4.98 -7.10
C ILE A 462 8.19 4.65 -8.18
N GLY A 463 8.53 3.73 -9.09
CA GLY A 463 7.65 3.26 -10.15
C GLY A 463 6.52 2.40 -9.58
N THR A 464 6.86 1.26 -9.00
CA THR A 464 5.91 0.38 -8.30
C THR A 464 6.51 -0.07 -6.98
N ALA A 465 5.87 0.26 -5.87
CA ALA A 465 6.07 -0.39 -4.59
C ALA A 465 4.83 -1.26 -4.31
N GLN A 466 4.97 -2.59 -4.36
CA GLN A 466 3.85 -3.52 -4.33
C GLN A 466 4.06 -4.64 -3.30
N GLY A 467 3.05 -4.90 -2.48
CA GLY A 467 3.05 -6.04 -1.56
C GLY A 467 2.80 -7.37 -2.28
N GLY A 468 3.28 -8.47 -1.68
CA GLY A 468 2.96 -9.83 -2.11
C GLY A 468 1.61 -10.30 -1.58
N ASP A 469 1.08 -11.36 -2.17
CA ASP A 469 -0.22 -11.92 -1.79
C ASP A 469 -0.12 -12.74 -0.49
N GLY A 470 -1.18 -12.67 0.32
CA GLY A 470 -1.30 -13.36 1.58
C GLY A 470 -2.47 -14.35 1.64
N ASN A 471 -2.49 -15.18 2.68
CA ASN A 471 -3.70 -15.90 3.06
C ASN A 471 -4.51 -15.08 4.08
N ALA A 472 -3.88 -14.63 5.15
CA ALA A 472 -4.49 -13.86 6.25
C ALA A 472 -4.21 -12.34 6.16
N SER A 473 -3.14 -11.89 5.50
CA SER A 473 -3.01 -10.47 5.14
C SER A 473 -2.12 -10.25 3.91
N GLY A 474 -2.59 -9.45 2.96
CA GLY A 474 -1.75 -9.01 1.84
C GLY A 474 -0.66 -8.04 2.33
N GLY A 475 0.53 -8.13 1.73
CA GLY A 475 1.60 -7.18 2.01
C GLY A 475 1.23 -5.76 1.59
N SER A 476 1.83 -4.74 2.21
CA SER A 476 1.55 -3.35 1.81
C SER A 476 2.51 -2.86 0.73
N GLY A 477 2.09 -1.95 -0.14
CA GLY A 477 2.98 -1.33 -1.13
C GLY A 477 4.12 -0.58 -0.44
N ILE A 478 3.77 0.35 0.46
CA ILE A 478 4.69 1.06 1.34
C ILE A 478 4.17 1.00 2.78
N LEU A 479 5.01 0.58 3.73
CA LEU A 479 4.66 0.40 5.14
C LEU A 479 5.71 1.02 6.07
N GLY A 480 5.25 1.67 7.14
CA GLY A 480 6.10 1.98 8.28
C GLY A 480 5.34 2.27 9.57
N LYS A 481 6.05 2.78 10.58
CA LYS A 481 5.46 3.24 11.85
C LYS A 481 5.39 4.76 11.93
N THR A 482 6.34 5.45 11.31
CA THR A 482 6.33 6.91 11.11
C THR A 482 6.83 7.20 9.71
N MET A 483 6.09 7.99 8.92
CA MET A 483 6.40 8.21 7.51
C MET A 483 6.29 9.69 7.13
N GLU A 484 7.36 10.24 6.56
CA GLU A 484 7.38 11.57 5.95
C GLU A 484 7.62 11.47 4.44
N ILE A 485 6.65 11.94 3.64
CA ILE A 485 6.80 12.13 2.20
C ILE A 485 6.94 13.64 1.96
N LEU A 486 8.16 14.07 1.70
CA LEU A 486 8.54 15.48 1.57
C LEU A 486 8.58 15.92 0.10
N ALA A 487 9.04 15.04 -0.78
CA ALA A 487 9.08 15.24 -2.23
C ALA A 487 9.24 13.89 -2.97
N GLY A 488 9.46 13.95 -4.29
CA GLY A 488 9.57 12.77 -5.16
C GLY A 488 8.24 12.38 -5.84
N THR A 489 8.26 11.31 -6.61
CA THR A 489 7.07 10.74 -7.27
C THR A 489 6.90 9.27 -6.93
N ILE A 490 5.74 8.89 -6.41
CA ILE A 490 5.27 7.52 -6.28
C ILE A 490 4.22 7.30 -7.37
N GLN A 491 4.59 6.59 -8.44
CA GLN A 491 3.66 6.30 -9.54
C GLN A 491 2.61 5.26 -9.08
N LYS A 492 3.06 4.20 -8.39
CA LYS A 492 2.19 3.16 -7.83
C LYS A 492 2.68 2.70 -6.46
N ALA A 493 1.78 2.70 -5.49
CA ALA A 493 1.92 1.98 -4.22
C ALA A 493 0.73 1.04 -4.04
N ILE A 494 0.94 -0.28 -4.11
CA ILE A 494 -0.13 -1.28 -4.26
C ILE A 494 -0.07 -2.32 -3.14
N GLY A 495 -1.16 -2.52 -2.41
CA GLY A 495 -1.29 -3.65 -1.49
C GLY A 495 -1.45 -4.97 -2.25
N GLY A 496 -0.79 -6.02 -1.78
CA GLY A 496 -1.07 -7.40 -2.20
C GLY A 496 -2.43 -7.88 -1.67
N ASN A 497 -2.92 -9.00 -2.20
CA ASN A 497 -4.26 -9.50 -1.96
C ASN A 497 -4.31 -10.46 -0.75
N ALA A 498 -5.50 -10.84 -0.27
CA ALA A 498 -5.66 -11.88 0.75
C ALA A 498 -6.81 -12.87 0.46
N SER A 499 -6.55 -14.18 0.52
CA SER A 499 -7.60 -15.18 0.25
C SER A 499 -8.62 -15.34 1.40
N ASN A 500 -8.22 -15.18 2.66
CA ASN A 500 -9.10 -15.41 3.82
C ASN A 500 -9.09 -14.29 4.88
N GLY A 501 -8.19 -13.32 4.78
CA GLY A 501 -8.04 -12.20 5.71
C GLY A 501 -8.02 -10.85 4.98
N THR A 502 -7.18 -9.90 5.42
CA THR A 502 -7.23 -8.50 4.94
C THR A 502 -6.30 -8.21 3.77
N GLY A 503 -6.82 -7.65 2.67
CA GLY A 503 -5.97 -7.11 1.61
C GLY A 503 -5.01 -6.04 2.13
N GLY A 504 -3.81 -5.97 1.57
CA GLY A 504 -2.76 -5.03 2.00
C GLY A 504 -3.09 -3.57 1.69
N SER A 505 -2.30 -2.65 2.23
CA SER A 505 -2.48 -1.22 1.96
C SER A 505 -1.59 -0.72 0.83
N GLY A 506 -2.04 0.29 0.09
CA GLY A 506 -1.18 1.01 -0.85
C GLY A 506 -0.02 1.70 -0.13
N ILE A 507 -0.36 2.62 0.78
CA ILE A 507 0.57 3.21 1.76
C ILE A 507 -0.07 3.09 3.15
N ARG A 508 0.70 2.71 4.18
CA ARG A 508 0.20 2.53 5.55
C ARG A 508 1.22 2.92 6.62
N SER A 509 0.76 3.69 7.60
CA SER A 509 1.41 3.74 8.92
C SER A 509 0.75 2.74 9.87
N ASN A 510 1.49 2.17 10.81
CA ASN A 510 1.03 1.11 11.72
C ASN A 510 1.33 1.44 13.18
N GLY A 511 0.32 1.27 14.04
CA GLY A 511 0.31 1.74 15.43
C GLY A 511 0.09 3.25 15.51
N ASN A 512 0.27 3.81 16.71
CA ASN A 512 0.05 5.21 17.05
C ASN A 512 1.13 6.15 16.44
N GLY A 513 1.38 6.06 15.15
CA GLY A 513 2.44 6.79 14.46
C GLY A 513 1.99 7.31 13.10
N THR A 514 2.59 8.42 12.68
CA THR A 514 1.99 9.35 11.71
C THR A 514 2.36 9.04 10.26
N LEU A 515 1.47 9.41 9.34
CA LEU A 515 1.78 9.60 7.93
C LEU A 515 1.64 11.08 7.59
N THR A 516 2.76 11.78 7.40
CA THR A 516 2.78 13.17 6.95
C THR A 516 3.28 13.29 5.51
N ILE A 517 2.50 13.93 4.64
CA ILE A 517 2.78 14.19 3.23
C ILE A 517 2.88 15.71 3.04
N LYS A 518 4.10 16.25 3.00
CA LYS A 518 4.38 17.70 2.86
C LYS A 518 4.57 18.12 1.40
N GLY A 519 4.74 17.16 0.50
CA GLY A 519 4.93 17.40 -0.93
C GLY A 519 5.20 16.13 -1.72
N GLY A 520 5.53 16.31 -3.00
CA GLY A 520 5.66 15.21 -3.96
C GLY A 520 4.35 14.87 -4.67
N LYS A 521 4.36 13.76 -5.40
CA LYS A 521 3.24 13.29 -6.23
C LYS A 521 2.97 11.81 -5.98
N ILE A 522 1.74 11.45 -5.65
CA ILE A 522 1.27 10.07 -5.49
C ILE A 522 0.21 9.82 -6.57
N GLU A 523 0.61 9.21 -7.67
CA GLU A 523 -0.25 9.06 -8.85
C GLU A 523 -1.30 7.96 -8.68
N GLN A 524 -0.91 6.85 -8.03
CA GLN A 524 -1.79 5.76 -7.62
C GLN A 524 -1.31 5.20 -6.28
N ALA A 525 -2.19 5.14 -5.29
CA ALA A 525 -1.97 4.35 -4.10
C ALA A 525 -3.23 3.55 -3.76
N THR A 526 -3.13 2.22 -3.78
CA THR A 526 -4.28 1.31 -3.89
C THR A 526 -4.15 0.16 -2.90
N GLY A 527 -5.16 -0.06 -2.06
CA GLY A 527 -5.25 -1.28 -1.23
C GLY A 527 -5.53 -2.53 -2.09
N GLY A 528 -5.04 -3.69 -1.66
CA GLY A 528 -5.24 -4.96 -2.37
C GLY A 528 -6.63 -5.58 -2.17
N ASP A 529 -6.96 -6.59 -2.98
CA ASP A 529 -8.24 -7.31 -2.91
C ASP A 529 -8.29 -8.32 -1.75
N SER A 530 -9.50 -8.78 -1.43
CA SER A 530 -9.66 -10.03 -0.69
C SER A 530 -11.04 -10.65 -0.95
N GLU A 531 -11.10 -11.98 -0.93
CA GLU A 531 -12.34 -12.75 -1.12
C GLU A 531 -13.35 -12.62 0.05
N LYS A 532 -12.94 -12.04 1.20
CA LYS A 532 -13.76 -12.02 2.43
C LYS A 532 -13.70 -10.72 3.26
N TYR A 533 -12.53 -10.08 3.37
CA TYR A 533 -12.31 -8.81 4.09
C TYR A 533 -11.36 -7.90 3.28
N GLY A 534 -11.88 -7.05 2.37
CA GLY A 534 -11.06 -6.34 1.39
C GLY A 534 -10.01 -5.38 1.99
N GLY A 535 -8.99 -5.05 1.18
CA GLY A 535 -7.90 -4.18 1.61
C GLY A 535 -8.25 -2.71 1.75
N SER A 536 -7.35 -2.00 2.41
CA SER A 536 -7.62 -0.69 3.04
C SER A 536 -6.46 0.26 2.89
N TYR A 537 -6.70 1.57 2.72
CA TYR A 537 -5.71 2.55 3.20
C TYR A 537 -5.75 2.55 4.73
N SER A 538 -4.56 2.65 5.35
CA SER A 538 -4.29 2.60 6.79
C SER A 538 -5.10 1.65 7.69
N THR A 539 -4.43 0.67 8.28
CA THR A 539 -4.91 0.03 9.52
C THR A 539 -3.98 0.38 10.68
N ASN A 540 -4.56 1.09 11.66
CA ASN A 540 -4.01 1.56 12.95
C ASN A 540 -3.33 2.95 13.03
N ALA A 541 -3.06 3.66 11.93
CA ALA A 541 -2.52 5.03 12.06
C ALA A 541 -3.55 5.98 12.69
N THR A 542 -3.17 6.63 13.79
CA THR A 542 -4.01 7.64 14.46
C THR A 542 -4.12 8.92 13.65
N ASP A 543 -3.04 9.34 12.98
CA ASP A 543 -2.93 10.65 12.35
C ASP A 543 -2.44 10.54 10.90
N ILE A 544 -3.21 11.13 9.98
CA ILE A 544 -2.84 11.37 8.58
C ILE A 544 -2.79 12.89 8.37
N GLU A 545 -1.65 13.40 7.93
CA GLU A 545 -1.41 14.82 7.64
C GLU A 545 -0.99 14.98 6.18
N ILE A 546 -1.70 15.78 5.41
CA ILE A 546 -1.42 16.07 3.99
C ILE A 546 -1.33 17.58 3.85
N THR A 547 -0.13 18.15 3.82
CA THR A 547 0.12 19.61 3.79
C THR A 547 0.67 20.11 2.45
N GLY A 548 0.87 19.23 1.48
CA GLY A 548 1.14 19.62 0.08
C GLY A 548 1.18 18.43 -0.88
N GLY A 549 1.01 18.72 -2.18
CA GLY A 549 1.19 17.77 -3.28
C GLY A 549 -0.10 17.36 -3.99
N THR A 550 0.02 16.36 -4.87
CA THR A 550 -1.11 15.75 -5.59
C THR A 550 -1.22 14.27 -5.24
N ILE A 551 -2.39 13.82 -4.79
CA ILE A 551 -2.64 12.45 -4.33
C ILE A 551 -3.87 11.88 -5.05
N ASN A 552 -3.74 10.71 -5.68
CA ASN A 552 -4.87 9.90 -6.15
C ASN A 552 -4.81 8.51 -5.51
N ALA A 553 -5.69 8.28 -4.54
CA ALA A 553 -5.73 7.07 -3.71
C ALA A 553 -7.06 6.32 -3.81
N SER A 554 -7.02 5.00 -3.65
CA SER A 554 -8.20 4.12 -3.73
C SER A 554 -8.14 2.90 -2.83
N SER A 555 -9.32 2.42 -2.42
CA SER A 555 -9.47 1.23 -1.58
C SER A 555 -10.78 0.50 -1.89
N TYR A 556 -10.78 -0.82 -1.74
CA TYR A 556 -11.96 -1.66 -2.00
C TYR A 556 -12.96 -1.64 -0.84
N ASP A 557 -12.47 -1.85 0.39
CA ASP A 557 -13.29 -2.02 1.61
C ASP A 557 -12.92 -1.04 2.73
N GLY A 558 -11.67 -0.56 2.76
CA GLY A 558 -11.28 0.56 3.62
C GLY A 558 -11.58 1.91 2.98
N SER A 559 -11.17 2.98 3.65
CA SER A 559 -11.19 4.32 3.06
C SER A 559 -10.12 4.48 1.99
N GLY A 560 -10.36 5.30 0.97
CA GLY A 560 -9.34 5.70 -0.01
C GLY A 560 -8.23 6.54 0.61
N ILE A 561 -8.59 7.42 1.55
CA ILE A 561 -7.67 8.04 2.53
C ILE A 561 -8.35 8.00 3.89
N GLY A 562 -7.63 7.61 4.95
CA GLY A 562 -8.21 7.34 6.26
C GLY A 562 -8.01 5.89 6.66
N SER A 563 -8.97 5.32 7.39
CA SER A 563 -8.83 3.99 7.99
C SER A 563 -9.59 2.86 7.28
N GLY A 564 -9.15 1.63 7.57
CA GLY A 564 -9.67 0.40 7.00
C GLY A 564 -10.97 -0.15 7.58
N LYS A 565 -11.42 -1.26 6.99
CA LYS A 565 -12.60 -2.02 7.46
C LYS A 565 -12.38 -2.55 8.88
N GLY A 566 -13.34 -2.28 9.77
CA GLY A 566 -13.30 -2.71 11.17
C GLY A 566 -12.27 -1.99 12.05
N ALA A 567 -11.94 -0.72 11.75
CA ALA A 567 -10.96 0.03 12.53
C ALA A 567 -11.49 0.40 13.93
N GLU A 568 -10.85 -0.12 14.98
CA GLU A 568 -11.16 0.19 16.39
C GLU A 568 -10.43 1.44 16.91
N GLY A 569 -9.31 1.81 16.28
CA GLY A 569 -8.51 2.98 16.63
C GLY A 569 -9.06 4.28 16.01
N ASN A 570 -8.81 5.41 16.68
CA ASN A 570 -9.13 6.73 16.14
C ASN A 570 -8.46 6.98 14.79
N THR A 571 -9.10 7.81 13.96
CA THR A 571 -8.70 8.14 12.59
C THR A 571 -8.80 9.65 12.41
N ASP A 572 -7.73 10.37 12.68
CA ASP A 572 -7.67 11.83 12.55
C ASP A 572 -6.95 12.22 11.24
N ILE A 573 -7.64 12.95 10.36
CA ILE A 573 -7.22 13.24 8.99
C ILE A 573 -7.20 14.76 8.76
N HIS A 574 -6.02 15.31 8.48
CA HIS A 574 -5.81 16.73 8.20
C HIS A 574 -5.31 16.91 6.77
N ILE A 575 -6.02 17.69 5.94
CA ILE A 575 -5.68 17.96 4.54
C ILE A 575 -5.61 19.47 4.34
N THR A 576 -4.44 19.99 4.00
CA THR A 576 -4.17 21.42 3.84
C THR A 576 -3.53 21.68 2.48
N ASN A 577 -4.03 22.67 1.75
CA ASN A 577 -3.44 23.23 0.51
C ASN A 577 -3.00 22.18 -0.55
N SER A 578 -3.76 21.09 -0.68
CA SER A 578 -3.38 19.92 -1.50
C SER A 578 -4.46 19.54 -2.52
N ASP A 579 -4.05 18.91 -3.62
CA ASP A 579 -4.96 18.37 -4.63
C ASP A 579 -5.17 16.86 -4.43
N VAL A 580 -6.31 16.49 -3.85
CA VAL A 580 -6.62 15.13 -3.41
C VAL A 580 -7.77 14.54 -4.22
N THR A 581 -7.57 13.35 -4.77
CA THR A 581 -8.63 12.46 -5.26
C THR A 581 -8.63 11.16 -4.48
N ALA A 582 -9.73 10.84 -3.79
CA ALA A 582 -9.84 9.63 -2.97
C ALA A 582 -11.11 8.85 -3.31
N LYS A 583 -11.01 7.52 -3.44
CA LYS A 583 -12.12 6.67 -3.93
C LYS A 583 -12.25 5.36 -3.15
N GLY A 584 -13.44 5.09 -2.64
CA GLY A 584 -13.94 3.72 -2.58
C GLY A 584 -14.08 3.18 -3.99
N PHE A 585 -13.58 1.97 -4.23
CA PHE A 585 -13.60 1.33 -5.54
C PHE A 585 -14.94 0.64 -5.80
N ILE A 586 -15.26 0.36 -7.08
CA ILE A 586 -16.54 -0.26 -7.48
C ILE A 586 -16.27 -1.24 -8.62
N VAL A 587 -16.07 -2.52 -8.29
CA VAL A 587 -15.99 -3.65 -9.24
C VAL A 587 -16.90 -4.78 -8.77
N GLY A 588 -18.12 -4.83 -9.32
CA GLY A 588 -19.12 -5.84 -8.97
C GLY A 588 -19.72 -5.67 -7.56
N TYR A 589 -20.26 -6.77 -7.03
CA TYR A 589 -21.23 -6.79 -5.93
C TYR A 589 -20.66 -6.67 -4.50
N VAL A 590 -19.36 -6.38 -4.32
CA VAL A 590 -18.64 -6.64 -3.04
C VAL A 590 -17.90 -5.44 -2.41
N ASN A 591 -17.96 -4.25 -3.00
CA ASN A 591 -17.09 -3.12 -2.62
C ASN A 591 -17.87 -2.12 -1.76
N GLN A 592 -17.40 -1.77 -0.55
CA GLN A 592 -18.08 -0.74 0.26
C GLN A 592 -17.15 0.31 0.91
N GLY A 593 -15.92 0.49 0.40
CA GLY A 593 -14.95 1.46 0.95
C GLY A 593 -15.37 2.94 0.90
N THR A 594 -14.88 3.76 1.84
CA THR A 594 -15.18 5.20 1.95
C THR A 594 -14.26 6.04 1.04
N GLY A 595 -14.67 7.24 0.62
CA GLY A 595 -13.77 8.15 -0.10
C GLY A 595 -12.64 8.67 0.81
N ILE A 596 -12.98 9.52 1.78
CA ILE A 596 -12.08 10.00 2.85
C ILE A 596 -12.75 9.79 4.21
N GLY A 597 -12.07 9.14 5.17
CA GLY A 597 -12.57 9.00 6.55
C GLY A 597 -12.38 7.62 7.16
N SER A 598 -13.46 6.97 7.60
CA SER A 598 -13.39 5.62 8.22
C SER A 598 -13.98 4.52 7.35
N GLY A 599 -13.42 3.31 7.46
CA GLY A 599 -13.88 2.14 6.73
C GLY A 599 -15.17 1.53 7.30
N ILE A 600 -15.68 0.51 6.63
CA ILE A 600 -16.93 -0.20 6.98
C ILE A 600 -16.79 -0.84 8.37
N ASN A 601 -17.82 -0.78 9.21
CA ASN A 601 -17.84 -1.31 10.60
C ASN A 601 -16.78 -0.70 11.54
N SER A 602 -16.25 0.49 11.28
CA SER A 602 -15.28 1.14 12.19
C SER A 602 -15.95 1.61 13.49
N SER A 603 -15.27 1.44 14.61
CA SER A 603 -15.73 1.85 15.94
C SER A 603 -14.88 2.97 16.56
N GLY A 604 -13.68 3.22 16.04
CA GLY A 604 -12.84 4.35 16.44
C GLY A 604 -13.39 5.72 15.99
N LYS A 605 -13.11 6.78 16.76
CA LYS A 605 -13.52 8.15 16.40
C LYS A 605 -12.81 8.60 15.12
N THR A 606 -13.55 9.24 14.22
CA THR A 606 -13.04 9.80 12.97
C THR A 606 -13.08 11.33 13.04
N THR A 607 -11.95 12.00 12.81
CA THR A 607 -11.90 13.46 12.60
C THR A 607 -11.36 13.74 11.21
N ILE A 608 -11.99 14.66 10.49
CA ILE A 608 -11.59 15.07 9.15
C ILE A 608 -11.59 16.59 9.12
N ASP A 609 -10.45 17.20 8.81
CA ASP A 609 -10.29 18.65 8.72
C ASP A 609 -9.59 19.00 7.40
N ILE A 610 -10.23 19.83 6.58
CA ILE A 610 -9.78 20.14 5.22
C ILE A 610 -9.73 21.65 5.00
N SER A 611 -8.53 22.19 4.75
CA SER A 611 -8.19 23.62 4.71
C SER A 611 -7.49 24.00 3.39
N GLY A 612 -8.19 24.72 2.51
CA GLY A 612 -7.66 25.09 1.18
C GLY A 612 -7.48 23.90 0.22
N GLY A 613 -6.93 24.17 -0.97
CA GLY A 613 -6.72 23.15 -2.02
C GLY A 613 -8.01 22.60 -2.66
N THR A 614 -7.88 21.47 -3.37
CA THR A 614 -8.98 20.81 -4.10
C THR A 614 -9.15 19.37 -3.64
N VAL A 615 -10.34 19.01 -3.13
CA VAL A 615 -10.63 17.64 -2.70
C VAL A 615 -11.78 17.05 -3.50
N LYS A 616 -11.52 15.92 -4.17
CA LYS A 616 -12.54 15.08 -4.80
C LYS A 616 -12.61 13.73 -4.09
N ALA A 617 -13.77 13.41 -3.53
CA ALA A 617 -13.97 12.16 -2.80
C ALA A 617 -15.18 11.38 -3.33
N THR A 618 -15.10 10.05 -3.34
CA THR A 618 -16.19 9.18 -3.80
C THR A 618 -16.26 7.93 -2.95
N GLY A 619 -17.41 7.66 -2.35
CA GLY A 619 -17.68 6.42 -1.61
C GLY A 619 -18.02 5.27 -2.56
N GLY A 620 -17.59 4.07 -2.19
CA GLY A 620 -18.03 2.80 -2.78
C GLY A 620 -19.28 2.28 -2.08
N GLY A 621 -19.87 1.24 -2.68
CA GLY A 621 -21.01 0.53 -2.12
C GLY A 621 -21.59 -0.49 -3.08
N ASP A 622 -22.08 -1.60 -2.53
CA ASP A 622 -23.04 -2.45 -3.23
C ASP A 622 -24.42 -1.78 -3.28
N GLY A 623 -25.44 -2.45 -3.83
CA GLY A 623 -26.78 -1.86 -3.94
C GLY A 623 -27.53 -1.58 -2.64
N TYR A 624 -27.05 -2.09 -1.51
CA TYR A 624 -27.66 -2.03 -0.19
C TYR A 624 -26.76 -1.36 0.85
N LYS A 625 -25.45 -1.20 0.59
CA LYS A 625 -24.45 -0.77 1.58
C LYS A 625 -23.50 0.28 1.00
N GLY A 626 -23.90 1.55 1.05
CA GLY A 626 -23.06 2.66 0.59
C GLY A 626 -22.33 3.39 1.72
N SER A 627 -21.05 3.70 1.49
CA SER A 627 -20.21 4.50 2.39
C SER A 627 -20.13 5.96 1.92
N ALA A 628 -19.71 6.86 2.81
CA ALA A 628 -19.68 8.29 2.51
C ALA A 628 -18.65 8.67 1.45
N GLY A 629 -18.87 9.82 0.79
CA GLY A 629 -17.82 10.50 0.02
C GLY A 629 -16.72 11.01 0.94
N ILE A 630 -17.08 11.84 1.91
CA ILE A 630 -16.22 12.26 3.04
C ILE A 630 -16.97 11.97 4.33
N GLY A 631 -16.39 11.22 5.27
CA GLY A 631 -16.99 10.88 6.56
C GLY A 631 -16.90 9.39 6.88
N SER A 632 -18.01 8.75 7.24
CA SER A 632 -17.96 7.37 7.75
C SER A 632 -18.32 6.28 6.72
N GLY A 633 -17.79 5.09 6.96
CA GLY A 633 -18.19 3.87 6.26
C GLY A 633 -19.54 3.34 6.73
N SER A 634 -20.15 2.43 5.96
CA SER A 634 -21.38 1.77 6.38
C SER A 634 -21.18 1.01 7.70
N TYR A 635 -22.20 0.94 8.54
CA TYR A 635 -22.17 0.29 9.88
C TYR A 635 -21.12 0.89 10.85
N SER A 636 -20.58 2.09 10.58
CA SER A 636 -19.64 2.76 11.49
C SER A 636 -20.33 3.17 12.78
N THR A 637 -19.82 2.70 13.92
CA THR A 637 -20.30 3.06 15.26
C THR A 637 -19.49 4.19 15.91
N GLY A 638 -18.29 4.48 15.38
CA GLY A 638 -17.45 5.58 15.86
C GLY A 638 -17.98 6.97 15.46
N ASP A 639 -17.92 7.92 16.40
CA ASP A 639 -18.24 9.33 16.15
C ASP A 639 -17.40 9.91 15.01
N THR A 640 -18.01 10.73 14.15
CA THR A 640 -17.41 11.30 12.94
C THR A 640 -17.55 12.83 12.96
N SER A 641 -16.44 13.55 12.90
CA SER A 641 -16.38 15.01 12.86
C SER A 641 -15.73 15.48 11.56
N ILE A 642 -16.39 16.36 10.81
CA ILE A 642 -15.94 16.85 9.50
C ILE A 642 -15.90 18.38 9.53
N THR A 643 -14.75 18.98 9.24
CA THR A 643 -14.54 20.44 9.11
C THR A 643 -14.03 20.76 7.72
N LEU A 644 -14.69 21.67 7.00
CA LEU A 644 -14.30 22.14 5.66
C LEU A 644 -14.12 23.66 5.67
N ARG A 645 -12.89 24.12 5.47
CA ARG A 645 -12.49 25.51 5.75
C ARG A 645 -11.39 26.11 4.85
N ASP A 646 -10.99 27.34 5.17
CA ASP A 646 -9.83 28.05 4.64
C ASP A 646 -9.73 28.04 3.10
N GLY A 647 -10.86 28.27 2.42
CA GLY A 647 -10.92 28.35 0.95
C GLY A 647 -10.92 27.01 0.21
N VAL A 648 -11.12 25.87 0.87
CA VAL A 648 -11.18 24.56 0.20
C VAL A 648 -12.27 24.50 -0.90
N THR A 649 -11.95 23.84 -2.02
CA THR A 649 -12.94 23.41 -3.02
C THR A 649 -13.17 21.90 -2.93
N VAL A 650 -14.38 21.48 -2.56
CA VAL A 650 -14.76 20.08 -2.35
C VAL A 650 -15.77 19.61 -3.41
N THR A 651 -15.55 18.41 -3.95
CA THR A 651 -16.54 17.63 -4.71
C THR A 651 -16.64 16.22 -4.12
N ALA A 652 -17.73 15.93 -3.39
CA ALA A 652 -17.92 14.66 -2.71
C ALA A 652 -19.16 13.91 -3.23
N THR A 653 -19.10 12.59 -3.28
CA THR A 653 -20.20 11.73 -3.75
C THR A 653 -20.27 10.46 -2.93
N GLY A 654 -21.43 10.13 -2.37
CA GLY A 654 -21.64 8.91 -1.59
C GLY A 654 -21.85 7.68 -2.47
N GLY A 655 -21.53 6.50 -1.94
CA GLY A 655 -21.67 5.23 -2.64
C GLY A 655 -23.06 4.59 -2.50
N GLY A 656 -23.28 3.50 -3.25
CA GLY A 656 -24.48 2.66 -3.20
C GLY A 656 -25.34 2.71 -4.48
N ASP A 657 -25.61 1.55 -5.08
CA ASP A 657 -26.36 1.44 -6.36
C ASP A 657 -27.88 1.18 -6.20
N SER A 658 -28.65 2.17 -6.64
CA SER A 658 -30.10 2.14 -6.81
C SER A 658 -30.68 0.99 -7.65
N SER A 659 -29.87 0.30 -8.47
CA SER A 659 -30.34 -0.73 -9.40
C SER A 659 -30.65 -2.08 -8.72
N LEU A 660 -30.27 -2.26 -7.45
CA LEU A 660 -30.36 -3.54 -6.73
C LEU A 660 -31.12 -3.48 -5.38
N GLY A 661 -31.02 -2.42 -4.58
CA GLY A 661 -31.53 -2.45 -3.19
C GLY A 661 -31.95 -1.12 -2.55
N GLY A 662 -31.17 -0.05 -2.75
CA GLY A 662 -31.50 1.29 -2.27
C GLY A 662 -30.84 1.75 -0.97
N GLY A 663 -29.75 1.12 -0.52
CA GLY A 663 -28.96 1.63 0.61
C GLY A 663 -27.72 2.40 0.14
N GLY A 664 -27.44 3.56 0.74
CA GLY A 664 -26.39 4.46 0.28
C GLY A 664 -25.79 5.35 1.37
N GLY A 665 -24.60 5.88 1.10
CA GLY A 665 -23.87 6.80 1.98
C GLY A 665 -24.04 8.25 1.57
N ALA A 666 -23.83 9.18 2.50
CA ALA A 666 -23.92 10.62 2.24
C ALA A 666 -22.81 11.11 1.31
N GLY A 667 -23.05 12.24 0.62
CA GLY A 667 -21.97 12.95 -0.08
C GLY A 667 -20.88 13.39 0.90
N ILE A 668 -21.30 14.05 1.98
CA ILE A 668 -20.46 14.41 3.13
C ILE A 668 -21.25 14.04 4.40
N GLY A 669 -20.67 13.25 5.29
CA GLY A 669 -21.29 12.77 6.53
C GLY A 669 -21.30 11.25 6.66
N SER A 670 -22.44 10.66 6.97
CA SER A 670 -22.50 9.25 7.40
C SER A 670 -22.63 8.24 6.25
N GLY A 671 -22.05 7.04 6.42
CA GLY A 671 -22.42 5.86 5.62
C GLY A 671 -23.82 5.33 5.95
N SER A 672 -24.28 4.34 5.19
CA SER A 672 -25.50 3.56 5.48
C SER A 672 -25.41 2.85 6.83
N ASP A 673 -26.50 2.81 7.59
CA ASP A 673 -26.64 2.08 8.87
C ASP A 673 -25.58 2.47 9.93
N ALA A 674 -25.01 3.67 9.83
CA ALA A 674 -24.04 4.18 10.80
C ALA A 674 -24.74 4.62 12.09
N ASN A 675 -24.09 4.41 13.24
CA ASN A 675 -24.64 4.68 14.57
C ASN A 675 -23.82 5.70 15.39
N GLY A 676 -22.63 6.08 14.93
CA GLY A 676 -21.84 7.15 15.56
C GLY A 676 -22.41 8.55 15.30
N ASN A 677 -22.15 9.51 16.20
CA ASN A 677 -22.57 10.90 16.01
C ASN A 677 -21.80 11.54 14.85
N THR A 678 -22.51 12.11 13.89
CA THR A 678 -21.94 12.79 12.72
C THR A 678 -22.06 14.30 12.87
N THR A 679 -20.94 15.00 13.03
CA THR A 679 -20.86 16.47 13.07
C THR A 679 -20.20 16.99 11.80
N ILE A 680 -20.82 17.98 11.15
CA ILE A 680 -20.33 18.59 9.91
C ILE A 680 -20.32 20.11 10.08
N LEU A 681 -19.13 20.70 10.05
CA LEU A 681 -18.90 22.15 10.03
C LEU A 681 -18.37 22.55 8.65
N ILE A 682 -19.05 23.50 8.00
CA ILE A 682 -18.57 24.14 6.77
C ILE A 682 -18.45 25.63 7.02
N GLU A 683 -17.22 26.13 6.94
CA GLU A 683 -16.83 27.45 7.41
C GLU A 683 -15.77 28.05 6.50
N GLY A 684 -16.11 29.04 5.67
CA GLY A 684 -15.13 29.65 4.77
C GLY A 684 -14.53 28.72 3.69
N ALA A 685 -15.09 27.53 3.45
CA ALA A 685 -14.78 26.75 2.25
C ALA A 685 -15.24 27.49 0.98
N THR A 686 -14.39 27.65 -0.04
CA THR A 686 -14.75 28.38 -1.28
C THR A 686 -15.96 27.78 -1.98
N LYS A 687 -15.99 26.45 -2.12
CA LYS A 687 -17.12 25.75 -2.75
C LYS A 687 -17.22 24.31 -2.27
N VAL A 688 -18.41 23.88 -1.88
CA VAL A 688 -18.71 22.48 -1.52
C VAL A 688 -19.81 21.96 -2.44
N THR A 689 -19.48 20.95 -3.25
CA THR A 689 -20.44 20.23 -4.10
C THR A 689 -20.59 18.82 -3.57
N ALA A 690 -21.78 18.43 -3.12
CA ALA A 690 -22.01 17.16 -2.44
C ALA A 690 -23.25 16.44 -3.00
N THR A 691 -23.13 15.15 -3.29
CA THR A 691 -24.23 14.32 -3.81
C THR A 691 -24.32 13.01 -3.03
N GLY A 692 -25.49 12.71 -2.47
CA GLY A 692 -25.73 11.44 -1.80
C GLY A 692 -25.72 10.26 -2.77
N GLY A 693 -25.31 9.08 -2.28
CA GLY A 693 -25.58 7.81 -2.95
C GLY A 693 -27.08 7.49 -2.94
N SER A 694 -27.48 6.27 -3.33
CA SER A 694 -28.90 5.89 -3.33
C SER A 694 -29.55 6.17 -1.96
N THR A 695 -30.71 6.83 -1.97
CA THR A 695 -31.51 7.24 -0.79
C THR A 695 -30.83 8.11 0.30
N ALA A 696 -29.55 8.46 0.19
CA ALA A 696 -28.78 9.19 1.21
C ALA A 696 -28.79 10.73 1.07
N ALA A 697 -28.35 11.46 2.10
CA ALA A 697 -28.26 12.93 2.04
C ALA A 697 -27.11 13.43 1.14
N GLY A 698 -27.25 14.63 0.56
CA GLY A 698 -26.13 15.35 -0.06
C GLY A 698 -25.07 15.72 0.99
N ILE A 699 -25.50 16.38 2.05
CA ILE A 699 -24.71 16.67 3.26
C ILE A 699 -25.53 16.22 4.47
N GLY A 700 -25.00 15.32 5.30
CA GLY A 700 -25.66 14.77 6.49
C GLY A 700 -25.62 13.24 6.54
N SER A 701 -26.75 12.57 6.79
CA SER A 701 -26.76 11.12 7.05
C SER A 701 -27.00 10.24 5.82
N GLY A 702 -26.49 9.01 5.89
CA GLY A 702 -26.80 7.92 4.96
C GLY A 702 -28.20 7.33 5.17
N HIS A 703 -28.48 6.21 4.51
CA HIS A 703 -29.68 5.41 4.73
C HIS A 703 -29.68 4.75 6.12
N TYR A 704 -30.86 4.63 6.78
CA TYR A 704 -31.03 3.91 8.06
C TYR A 704 -30.09 4.26 9.23
N VAL A 705 -29.53 5.47 9.27
CA VAL A 705 -28.61 5.90 10.36
C VAL A 705 -29.33 6.04 11.71
N GLY A 706 -28.78 5.42 12.76
CA GLY A 706 -29.33 5.32 14.12
C GLY A 706 -29.94 3.95 14.47
N ASP A 707 -30.30 3.72 15.75
CA ASP A 707 -30.99 2.49 16.18
C ASP A 707 -32.52 2.68 16.23
N ILE A 708 -33.26 1.68 15.77
CA ILE A 708 -34.74 1.66 15.80
C ILE A 708 -35.30 1.39 17.21
N ASN A 709 -34.49 0.81 18.09
CA ASN A 709 -34.83 0.48 19.48
C ASN A 709 -34.45 1.60 20.46
N ASP A 710 -33.49 2.44 20.10
CA ASP A 710 -33.02 3.57 20.91
C ASP A 710 -32.70 4.80 20.02
N PRO A 711 -33.65 5.76 19.90
CA PRO A 711 -33.45 6.99 19.15
C PRO A 711 -32.38 7.95 19.70
N SER A 712 -31.73 7.63 20.83
CA SER A 712 -30.56 8.37 21.32
C SER A 712 -29.23 7.84 20.76
N VAL A 713 -29.24 6.70 20.06
CA VAL A 713 -28.07 6.15 19.37
C VAL A 713 -27.77 6.97 18.12
N GLY A 714 -26.73 7.79 18.22
CA GLY A 714 -26.23 8.65 17.16
C GLY A 714 -27.05 9.93 16.96
N SER A 715 -26.46 10.85 16.20
CA SER A 715 -27.09 12.12 15.82
C SER A 715 -26.39 12.68 14.57
N THR A 716 -27.04 13.62 13.87
CA THR A 716 -26.48 14.29 12.70
C THR A 716 -26.56 15.80 12.91
N THR A 717 -25.45 16.48 13.17
CA THR A 717 -25.40 17.94 13.34
C THR A 717 -24.66 18.57 12.16
N ILE A 718 -25.31 19.51 11.47
CA ILE A 718 -24.77 20.23 10.32
C ILE A 718 -24.78 21.73 10.65
N THR A 719 -23.63 22.39 10.52
CA THR A 719 -23.49 23.84 10.72
C THR A 719 -22.78 24.45 9.51
N ILE A 720 -23.42 25.44 8.88
CA ILE A 720 -22.88 26.19 7.75
C ILE A 720 -22.77 27.67 8.17
N ARG A 721 -21.55 28.19 8.21
CA ARG A 721 -21.25 29.58 8.59
C ARG A 721 -20.24 30.23 7.63
N ASN A 722 -20.19 31.56 7.61
CA ASN A 722 -19.06 32.26 6.98
C ASN A 722 -17.79 32.02 7.81
N SER A 723 -16.60 32.27 7.26
CA SER A 723 -15.36 32.24 8.06
C SER A 723 -15.44 33.19 9.27
N ASP A 724 -14.77 32.85 10.37
CA ASP A 724 -14.71 33.69 11.59
C ASP A 724 -14.24 35.15 11.33
N ASP A 725 -13.49 35.41 10.26
CA ASP A 725 -13.07 36.76 9.83
C ASP A 725 -14.04 37.46 8.85
N GLY A 726 -15.08 36.75 8.40
CA GLY A 726 -16.08 37.21 7.43
C GLY A 726 -15.59 37.31 5.98
N THR A 727 -14.36 36.92 5.63
CA THR A 727 -13.81 37.12 4.28
C THR A 727 -14.27 36.08 3.26
N VAL A 728 -14.65 34.87 3.68
CA VAL A 728 -15.10 33.80 2.78
C VAL A 728 -16.52 33.33 3.13
N ILE A 729 -17.43 33.46 2.15
CA ILE A 729 -18.82 33.03 2.21
C ILE A 729 -18.96 31.71 1.42
N PRO A 730 -19.24 30.57 2.07
CA PRO A 730 -19.23 29.28 1.37
C PRO A 730 -20.30 29.10 0.30
N ILE A 731 -19.90 28.61 -0.88
CA ILE A 731 -20.84 28.27 -1.96
C ILE A 731 -21.19 26.78 -1.87
N ILE A 732 -22.40 26.47 -1.41
CA ILE A 732 -22.86 25.09 -1.18
C ILE A 732 -23.81 24.65 -2.29
N VAL A 733 -23.53 23.49 -2.89
CA VAL A 733 -24.39 22.82 -3.88
C VAL A 733 -24.60 21.36 -3.44
N ALA A 734 -25.73 21.09 -2.81
CA ALA A 734 -26.02 19.79 -2.21
C ALA A 734 -27.23 19.10 -2.87
N LYS A 735 -27.09 17.80 -3.21
CA LYS A 735 -28.16 17.01 -3.83
C LYS A 735 -28.38 15.68 -3.09
N GLY A 736 -29.62 15.41 -2.71
CA GLY A 736 -30.04 14.15 -2.11
C GLY A 736 -30.13 12.98 -3.10
N GLY A 737 -29.97 11.78 -2.55
CA GLY A 737 -30.07 10.48 -3.19
C GLY A 737 -31.50 10.14 -3.61
N GLY A 738 -31.61 9.59 -4.81
CA GLY A 738 -32.83 9.22 -5.50
C GLY A 738 -32.44 8.67 -6.88
N ASN A 739 -33.12 9.07 -7.96
CA ASN A 739 -32.67 8.80 -9.33
C ASN A 739 -32.61 7.30 -9.69
N GLU A 740 -33.41 6.49 -9.03
CA GLU A 740 -33.40 5.02 -9.09
C GLU A 740 -34.12 4.48 -10.33
N ASN A 741 -33.84 3.21 -10.64
CA ASN A 741 -34.46 2.53 -11.78
C ASN A 741 -35.47 1.44 -11.39
N ARG A 742 -35.31 0.73 -10.26
CA ARG A 742 -36.04 -0.54 -10.03
C ARG A 742 -36.88 -0.62 -8.75
N CYS A 743 -36.30 -0.54 -7.55
CA CYS A 743 -37.05 -0.83 -6.31
C CYS A 743 -36.54 -0.05 -5.09
N CYS A 744 -36.87 1.24 -4.98
CA CYS A 744 -36.49 2.06 -3.83
C CYS A 744 -37.65 2.97 -3.37
N TRP A 745 -38.10 2.76 -2.12
CA TRP A 745 -39.18 3.53 -1.50
C TRP A 745 -38.70 4.77 -0.73
N ALA A 746 -37.39 4.97 -0.57
CA ALA A 746 -36.81 6.07 0.19
C ALA A 746 -36.01 7.04 -0.69
N SER A 747 -35.60 8.18 -0.14
CA SER A 747 -34.87 9.26 -0.81
C SER A 747 -34.33 10.26 0.22
N GLY A 748 -33.14 10.81 0.01
CA GLY A 748 -32.45 11.65 1.00
C GLY A 748 -32.65 13.15 0.79
N ALA A 749 -32.37 13.96 1.83
CA ALA A 749 -32.39 15.41 1.74
C ALA A 749 -31.22 15.97 0.91
N GLY A 750 -31.35 17.21 0.42
CA GLY A 750 -30.20 17.95 -0.11
C GLY A 750 -29.18 18.21 1.00
N ILE A 751 -29.63 18.84 2.09
CA ILE A 751 -28.89 19.01 3.35
C ILE A 751 -29.80 18.50 4.48
N GLY A 752 -29.29 17.61 5.33
CA GLY A 752 -30.04 16.99 6.43
C GLY A 752 -30.00 15.47 6.38
N SER A 753 -31.12 14.78 6.61
CA SER A 753 -31.10 13.33 6.77
C SER A 753 -31.26 12.52 5.47
N GLY A 754 -30.67 11.33 5.46
CA GLY A 754 -30.98 10.29 4.47
C GLY A 754 -32.38 9.71 4.66
N GLY A 755 -32.81 8.89 3.71
CA GLY A 755 -34.06 8.15 3.80
C GLY A 755 -34.06 7.17 4.98
N ASN A 756 -35.22 6.98 5.59
CA ASN A 756 -35.41 6.07 6.74
C ASN A 756 -34.50 6.35 7.95
N ALA A 757 -33.89 7.54 8.07
CA ALA A 757 -33.03 7.86 9.20
C ALA A 757 -33.81 7.86 10.53
N LEU A 758 -33.16 7.32 11.56
CA LEU A 758 -33.74 7.02 12.87
C LEU A 758 -33.23 8.00 13.94
N ASN A 759 -32.01 8.53 13.75
CA ASN A 759 -31.36 9.47 14.64
C ASN A 759 -31.86 10.92 14.53
N LYS A 760 -31.66 11.73 15.58
CA LYS A 760 -31.92 13.18 15.53
C LYS A 760 -30.99 13.87 14.54
N THR A 761 -31.56 14.73 13.70
CA THR A 761 -30.85 15.59 12.75
C THR A 761 -31.05 17.07 13.10
N THR A 762 -29.97 17.84 13.20
CA THR A 762 -29.97 19.28 13.52
C THR A 762 -29.22 20.03 12.42
N ILE A 763 -29.84 21.07 11.85
CA ILE A 763 -29.30 21.86 10.73
C ILE A 763 -29.26 23.33 11.14
N ASN A 764 -28.07 23.89 11.29
CA ASN A 764 -27.84 25.29 11.60
C ASN A 764 -27.28 26.02 10.37
N ILE A 765 -27.96 27.07 9.93
CA ILE A 765 -27.52 27.93 8.81
C ILE A 765 -27.33 29.35 9.35
N GLU A 766 -26.08 29.77 9.35
CA GLU A 766 -25.58 31.03 9.93
C GLU A 766 -24.74 31.82 8.90
N GLY A 767 -24.78 31.42 7.62
CA GLY A 767 -24.01 32.02 6.54
C GLY A 767 -24.05 31.20 5.25
N GLY A 768 -23.16 31.53 4.32
CA GLY A 768 -23.03 30.84 3.03
C GLY A 768 -24.08 31.22 1.97
N THR A 769 -23.83 30.75 0.75
CA THR A 769 -24.71 30.83 -0.42
C THR A 769 -25.11 29.40 -0.81
N ILE A 770 -26.38 29.03 -0.63
CA ILE A 770 -26.81 27.62 -0.59
C ILE A 770 -27.81 27.29 -1.70
N THR A 771 -27.48 26.27 -2.49
CA THR A 771 -28.41 25.52 -3.34
C THR A 771 -28.53 24.09 -2.81
N ALA A 772 -29.73 23.68 -2.43
CA ALA A 772 -30.02 22.35 -1.88
C ALA A 772 -31.25 21.73 -2.56
N THR A 773 -31.09 20.52 -3.10
CA THR A 773 -32.14 19.80 -3.84
C THR A 773 -32.36 18.40 -3.26
N GLY A 774 -33.59 18.11 -2.86
CA GLY A 774 -33.98 16.81 -2.32
C GLY A 774 -33.98 15.69 -3.35
N GLY A 775 -33.73 14.48 -2.87
CA GLY A 775 -33.83 13.25 -3.64
C GLY A 775 -35.27 12.95 -4.09
N VAL A 776 -35.39 12.17 -5.17
CA VAL A 776 -36.67 11.79 -5.79
C VAL A 776 -36.66 10.28 -6.01
N SER A 777 -37.53 9.55 -5.31
CA SER A 777 -37.65 8.10 -5.47
C SER A 777 -38.34 7.73 -6.79
N SER A 778 -37.73 6.81 -7.54
CA SER A 778 -38.05 6.52 -8.93
C SER A 778 -38.14 5.02 -9.20
N ALA A 779 -39.34 4.55 -9.55
CA ALA A 779 -39.55 3.25 -10.17
C ALA A 779 -39.78 3.47 -11.68
N SER A 780 -38.93 2.87 -12.52
CA SER A 780 -39.14 2.88 -13.98
C SER A 780 -40.25 1.93 -14.42
N ASP A 781 -40.53 0.90 -13.63
CA ASP A 781 -41.61 -0.06 -13.84
C ASP A 781 -42.95 0.45 -13.25
N PRO A 782 -44.02 0.60 -14.05
CA PRO A 782 -45.34 1.00 -13.56
C PRO A 782 -46.07 -0.04 -12.71
N SER A 783 -45.65 -1.31 -12.71
CA SER A 783 -46.28 -2.40 -11.96
C SER A 783 -45.93 -2.42 -10.47
N TYR A 784 -44.81 -1.81 -10.09
CA TYR A 784 -44.49 -1.53 -8.69
C TYR A 784 -45.35 -0.38 -8.16
N HIS A 785 -46.57 -0.71 -7.74
CA HIS A 785 -47.62 0.22 -7.28
C HIS A 785 -47.34 0.92 -5.92
N GLY A 786 -46.07 1.16 -5.58
CA GLY A 786 -45.65 1.84 -4.37
C GLY A 786 -45.79 3.37 -4.43
N SER A 787 -45.93 3.98 -3.26
CA SER A 787 -45.84 5.43 -3.05
C SER A 787 -44.44 5.93 -3.41
N ARG A 788 -44.30 6.63 -4.54
CA ARG A 788 -43.06 7.37 -4.87
C ARG A 788 -42.82 8.45 -3.81
N LEU A 789 -41.65 8.44 -3.18
CA LEU A 789 -41.29 9.37 -2.11
C LEU A 789 -40.24 10.40 -2.57
N SER A 790 -39.94 11.37 -1.71
CA SER A 790 -39.02 12.47 -1.97
C SER A 790 -38.51 13.11 -0.67
N GLY A 791 -37.21 13.36 -0.59
CA GLY A 791 -36.57 14.09 0.50
C GLY A 791 -36.74 15.61 0.36
N ALA A 792 -36.53 16.35 1.45
CA ALA A 792 -36.57 17.81 1.46
C ALA A 792 -35.35 18.42 0.76
N GLY A 793 -35.45 19.70 0.35
CA GLY A 793 -34.28 20.47 -0.09
C GLY A 793 -33.29 20.65 1.07
N ILE A 794 -33.78 21.20 2.18
CA ILE A 794 -33.10 21.28 3.48
C ILE A 794 -34.04 20.70 4.53
N GLY A 795 -33.60 19.73 5.33
CA GLY A 795 -34.44 19.06 6.33
C GLY A 795 -34.41 17.55 6.22
N SER A 796 -35.55 16.88 6.31
CA SER A 796 -35.55 15.41 6.41
C SER A 796 -35.59 14.69 5.05
N GLY A 797 -34.94 13.53 5.00
CA GLY A 797 -35.22 12.51 4.00
C GLY A 797 -36.65 11.97 4.13
N SER A 798 -37.05 11.10 3.20
CA SER A 798 -38.35 10.44 3.26
C SER A 798 -38.39 9.33 4.32
N ASN A 799 -39.55 9.09 4.94
CA ASN A 799 -39.77 8.04 5.96
C ASN A 799 -38.83 8.14 7.19
N VAL A 800 -38.36 9.34 7.52
CA VAL A 800 -37.54 9.61 8.72
C VAL A 800 -38.40 9.58 9.99
N SER A 801 -37.97 8.80 10.99
CA SER A 801 -38.60 8.74 12.32
C SER A 801 -37.85 9.55 13.38
N GLY A 802 -36.58 9.90 13.14
CA GLY A 802 -35.79 10.77 14.02
C GLY A 802 -36.21 12.24 13.96
N GLU A 803 -36.08 12.98 15.07
CA GLU A 803 -36.34 14.43 15.09
C GLU A 803 -35.53 15.16 14.01
N THR A 804 -36.11 16.20 13.40
CA THR A 804 -35.39 17.07 12.46
C THR A 804 -35.59 18.54 12.85
N GLU A 805 -34.51 19.17 13.26
CA GLU A 805 -34.48 20.56 13.73
C GLU A 805 -33.74 21.43 12.71
N ILE A 806 -34.37 22.51 12.23
CA ILE A 806 -33.82 23.40 11.21
C ILE A 806 -33.82 24.83 11.75
N ASN A 807 -32.63 25.39 11.96
CA ASN A 807 -32.40 26.71 12.52
C ASN A 807 -31.68 27.60 11.50
N ILE A 808 -32.37 28.60 10.94
CA ILE A 808 -31.83 29.52 9.93
C ILE A 808 -31.78 30.94 10.51
N LYS A 809 -30.57 31.43 10.76
CA LYS A 809 -30.31 32.74 11.40
C LYS A 809 -29.84 33.79 10.39
N ASP A 810 -29.07 33.38 9.40
CA ASP A 810 -28.58 34.22 8.29
C ASP A 810 -28.22 33.33 7.08
N GLY A 811 -27.66 33.91 6.02
CA GLY A 811 -27.20 33.23 4.81
C GLY A 811 -28.11 33.49 3.60
N THR A 812 -27.63 33.09 2.42
CA THR A 812 -28.36 33.26 1.15
C THR A 812 -28.72 31.89 0.55
N ILE A 813 -29.88 31.36 0.93
CA ILE A 813 -30.43 30.13 0.35
C ILE A 813 -31.02 30.49 -1.03
N THR A 814 -30.18 30.47 -2.07
CA THR A 814 -30.56 30.79 -3.45
C THR A 814 -31.59 29.84 -4.02
N LYS A 815 -31.61 28.58 -3.54
CA LYS A 815 -32.62 27.59 -3.92
C LYS A 815 -32.66 26.43 -2.92
N ALA A 816 -33.76 26.28 -2.19
CA ALA A 816 -34.14 25.04 -1.51
C ALA A 816 -35.33 24.40 -2.25
N THR A 817 -35.19 23.16 -2.72
CA THR A 817 -36.25 22.48 -3.50
C THR A 817 -36.37 21.03 -3.09
N GLY A 818 -37.53 20.63 -2.59
CA GLY A 818 -37.83 19.24 -2.24
C GLY A 818 -38.11 18.39 -3.48
N GLY A 819 -37.95 17.08 -3.35
CA GLY A 819 -38.21 16.15 -4.43
C GLY A 819 -39.70 16.13 -4.84
N LYS A 820 -39.94 15.88 -6.13
CA LYS A 820 -41.22 16.06 -6.83
C LYS A 820 -42.43 15.35 -6.19
N TYR A 821 -42.23 14.27 -5.43
CA TYR A 821 -43.31 13.42 -4.94
C TYR A 821 -43.75 13.68 -3.49
N GLY A 822 -43.25 14.75 -2.85
CA GLY A 822 -43.78 15.24 -1.58
C GLY A 822 -42.74 15.72 -0.54
N GLY A 823 -41.49 15.97 -0.95
CA GLY A 823 -40.53 16.63 -0.07
C GLY A 823 -40.78 18.14 -0.04
N ALA A 824 -40.66 18.77 1.13
CA ALA A 824 -40.72 20.22 1.25
C ALA A 824 -39.46 20.91 0.70
N GLY A 825 -39.55 22.19 0.32
CA GLY A 825 -38.36 22.99 0.01
C GLY A 825 -37.41 23.06 1.21
N ILE A 826 -37.94 23.49 2.36
CA ILE A 826 -37.33 23.43 3.68
C ILE A 826 -38.31 22.72 4.63
N GLY A 827 -37.85 21.72 5.37
CA GLY A 827 -38.67 20.97 6.34
C GLY A 827 -38.77 19.47 6.06
N GLY A 828 -39.98 18.92 6.16
CA GLY A 828 -40.21 17.48 6.11
C GLY A 828 -40.16 16.86 4.71
N GLY A 829 -39.42 15.75 4.57
CA GLY A 829 -39.56 14.80 3.47
C GLY A 829 -40.92 14.08 3.49
N SER A 830 -41.29 13.46 2.37
CA SER A 830 -42.55 12.70 2.29
C SER A 830 -42.50 11.39 3.09
N SER A 831 -43.64 10.92 3.59
CA SER A 831 -43.76 9.59 4.18
C SER A 831 -45.00 8.85 3.68
N ASP A 832 -44.93 7.53 3.57
CA ASP A 832 -46.06 6.65 3.27
C ASP A 832 -46.73 6.04 4.52
N THR A 833 -46.16 6.27 5.71
CA THR A 833 -46.79 5.82 6.95
C THR A 833 -48.09 6.60 7.19
N LYS A 834 -49.16 5.86 7.52
CA LYS A 834 -50.47 6.41 7.91
C LYS A 834 -50.59 6.67 9.42
N ASP A 835 -49.49 6.45 10.13
CA ASP A 835 -49.37 6.56 11.57
C ASP A 835 -48.40 7.69 11.87
N ASP A 836 -48.94 8.88 12.10
CA ASP A 836 -48.15 10.09 12.32
C ASP A 836 -47.30 10.02 13.60
N SER A 837 -47.60 9.11 14.53
CA SER A 837 -46.76 8.87 15.72
C SER A 837 -45.41 8.21 15.40
N LYS A 838 -45.24 7.69 14.19
CA LYS A 838 -43.98 7.11 13.68
C LYS A 838 -43.17 8.06 12.79
N LYS A 839 -43.60 9.30 12.64
CA LYS A 839 -42.89 10.34 11.86
C LYS A 839 -42.07 11.20 12.80
N GLY A 840 -40.83 11.49 12.42
CA GLY A 840 -39.96 12.36 13.20
C GLY A 840 -40.53 13.76 13.34
N ALA A 841 -40.46 14.32 14.54
CA ALA A 841 -40.91 15.69 14.77
C ALA A 841 -40.00 16.67 14.00
N VAL A 842 -40.57 17.39 13.03
CA VAL A 842 -39.88 18.41 12.25
C VAL A 842 -40.16 19.78 12.87
N THR A 843 -39.10 20.53 13.23
CA THR A 843 -39.19 21.90 13.75
C THR A 843 -38.37 22.84 12.87
N ILE A 844 -38.96 23.95 12.45
CA ILE A 844 -38.34 24.94 11.55
C ILE A 844 -38.38 26.32 12.19
N ASN A 845 -37.22 26.84 12.56
CA ASN A 845 -37.02 28.17 13.14
C ASN A 845 -36.25 29.04 12.14
N ILE A 846 -36.83 30.16 11.74
CA ILE A 846 -36.18 31.14 10.85
C ILE A 846 -36.20 32.51 11.54
N THR A 847 -35.01 33.08 11.78
CA THR A 847 -34.85 34.40 12.43
C THR A 847 -34.08 35.44 11.61
N GLY A 848 -33.64 35.05 10.39
CA GLY A 848 -33.04 35.94 9.39
C GLY A 848 -32.61 35.22 8.11
N GLY A 849 -31.92 35.95 7.23
CA GLY A 849 -31.35 35.47 5.96
C GLY A 849 -32.19 35.78 4.71
N THR A 850 -31.64 35.46 3.55
CA THR A 850 -32.32 35.57 2.23
C THR A 850 -32.65 34.17 1.71
N ILE A 851 -33.93 33.82 1.57
CA ILE A 851 -34.37 32.43 1.40
C ILE A 851 -35.32 32.28 0.20
N THR A 852 -34.89 31.54 -0.82
CA THR A 852 -35.75 31.11 -1.93
C THR A 852 -36.05 29.62 -1.81
N ALA A 853 -37.30 29.30 -1.42
CA ALA A 853 -37.77 27.94 -1.26
C ALA A 853 -38.84 27.58 -2.31
N THR A 854 -38.87 26.33 -2.76
CA THR A 854 -39.82 25.83 -3.77
C THR A 854 -40.43 24.50 -3.35
N GLY A 855 -41.75 24.50 -3.22
CA GLY A 855 -42.59 23.32 -2.99
C GLY A 855 -43.15 22.73 -4.29
N ASN A 856 -44.05 21.76 -4.16
CA ASN A 856 -44.65 21.01 -5.27
C ASN A 856 -46.14 20.73 -4.99
N ASP A 857 -46.83 20.00 -5.87
CA ASP A 857 -48.28 19.75 -5.76
C ASP A 857 -48.69 18.93 -4.51
N LYS A 858 -47.71 18.38 -3.78
CA LYS A 858 -47.91 17.53 -2.59
C LYS A 858 -47.27 18.08 -1.31
N ALA A 859 -46.44 19.13 -1.39
CA ALA A 859 -45.68 19.62 -0.23
C ALA A 859 -45.35 21.13 -0.32
N PRO A 860 -45.33 21.84 0.82
CA PRO A 860 -45.07 23.27 0.88
C PRO A 860 -43.63 23.63 0.50
N ALA A 861 -43.37 24.91 0.25
CA ALA A 861 -42.01 25.41 0.11
C ALA A 861 -41.29 25.42 1.48
N ILE A 862 -42.00 25.76 2.56
CA ILE A 862 -41.50 25.64 3.94
C ILE A 862 -42.59 24.98 4.79
N GLY A 863 -42.32 23.82 5.40
CA GLY A 863 -43.32 23.13 6.23
C GLY A 863 -43.12 21.61 6.34
N ASN A 864 -44.23 20.87 6.40
CA ASN A 864 -44.25 19.47 6.86
C ASN A 864 -43.64 19.31 8.28
N GLY A 865 -43.94 20.26 9.16
CA GLY A 865 -43.43 20.36 10.54
C GLY A 865 -43.99 21.58 11.26
N SER A 866 -43.60 21.79 12.52
CA SER A 866 -43.89 22.99 13.28
C SER A 866 -43.02 24.15 12.78
N VAL A 867 -43.62 25.27 12.37
CA VAL A 867 -42.90 26.39 11.74
C VAL A 867 -42.99 27.67 12.59
N SER A 868 -41.86 28.37 12.71
CA SER A 868 -41.71 29.67 13.37
C SER A 868 -40.82 30.58 12.51
N ILE A 869 -41.32 31.76 12.12
CA ILE A 869 -40.62 32.71 11.27
C ILE A 869 -40.68 34.11 11.90
N SER A 870 -39.53 34.75 12.08
CA SER A 870 -39.44 36.14 12.57
C SER A 870 -38.25 36.87 11.94
N ASN A 871 -38.23 38.20 12.06
CA ASN A 871 -37.06 39.05 11.78
C ASN A 871 -36.40 39.53 13.09
N ALA A 872 -36.55 38.77 14.19
CA ALA A 872 -36.12 39.20 15.52
C ALA A 872 -34.61 39.43 15.59
N ASP A 873 -33.83 38.51 15.02
CA ASP A 873 -32.37 38.45 15.17
C ASP A 873 -31.63 39.15 14.03
N ALA A 874 -32.04 38.91 12.78
CA ALA A 874 -31.41 39.47 11.59
C ALA A 874 -32.45 39.90 10.52
N PRO A 875 -32.03 40.67 9.50
CA PRO A 875 -32.89 40.97 8.35
C PRO A 875 -33.34 39.68 7.65
N LEU A 876 -34.60 39.64 7.22
CA LEU A 876 -35.24 38.48 6.60
C LEU A 876 -35.89 38.84 5.26
N ASP A 877 -35.61 38.07 4.22
CA ASP A 877 -36.32 38.10 2.93
C ASP A 877 -36.59 36.67 2.44
N ILE A 878 -37.84 36.21 2.53
CA ILE A 878 -38.28 34.88 2.08
C ILE A 878 -39.10 35.00 0.81
N THR A 879 -38.73 34.28 -0.25
CA THR A 879 -39.58 33.94 -1.39
C THR A 879 -39.95 32.46 -1.35
N ALA A 880 -41.21 32.17 -1.03
CA ALA A 880 -41.75 30.81 -0.95
C ALA A 880 -42.67 30.54 -2.16
N THR A 881 -42.26 29.62 -3.04
CA THR A 881 -42.98 29.32 -4.30
C THR A 881 -43.66 27.95 -4.25
N ALA A 882 -44.96 27.88 -4.54
CA ALA A 882 -45.72 26.62 -4.62
C ALA A 882 -46.85 26.70 -5.67
N PRO A 883 -47.41 25.57 -6.13
CA PRO A 883 -48.55 25.56 -7.06
C PRO A 883 -49.81 26.25 -6.51
N ASP A 884 -49.95 26.26 -5.18
CA ASP A 884 -50.88 27.10 -4.43
C ASP A 884 -50.08 28.00 -3.49
N ALA A 885 -50.12 29.32 -3.72
CA ALA A 885 -49.38 30.29 -2.92
C ALA A 885 -49.83 30.33 -1.46
N GLU A 886 -51.10 30.00 -1.16
CA GLU A 886 -51.60 29.98 0.22
C GLU A 886 -51.05 28.79 1.02
N LYS A 887 -50.57 27.76 0.32
CA LYS A 887 -49.92 26.57 0.88
C LYS A 887 -48.40 26.58 0.72
N ALA A 888 -47.80 27.72 0.34
CA ALA A 888 -46.35 27.82 0.20
C ALA A 888 -45.61 27.72 1.54
N ILE A 889 -46.24 28.13 2.65
CA ILE A 889 -45.74 27.95 4.02
C ILE A 889 -46.85 27.29 4.85
N GLN A 890 -46.54 26.20 5.56
CA GLN A 890 -47.53 25.45 6.35
C GLN A 890 -46.91 24.89 7.65
N SER A 891 -47.61 25.07 8.78
CA SER A 891 -47.24 24.49 10.08
C SER A 891 -48.18 23.33 10.46
N SER A 892 -47.63 22.24 10.99
CA SER A 892 -48.41 21.05 11.41
C SER A 892 -49.10 21.19 12.76
N ASP A 893 -48.71 22.19 13.58
CA ASP A 893 -49.31 22.47 14.89
C ASP A 893 -50.65 23.23 14.83
N GLY A 894 -51.20 23.43 13.63
CA GLY A 894 -52.49 24.08 13.40
C GLY A 894 -52.47 25.61 13.41
N LYS A 895 -51.31 26.24 13.65
CA LYS A 895 -51.14 27.70 13.54
C LYS A 895 -51.50 28.19 12.14
N LYS A 896 -52.14 29.36 12.09
CA LYS A 896 -52.31 30.13 10.85
C LYS A 896 -50.99 30.77 10.42
N LEU A 897 -50.92 31.12 9.14
CA LEU A 897 -49.81 31.85 8.55
C LEU A 897 -49.44 33.12 9.34
N ASP A 898 -50.45 33.81 9.86
CA ASP A 898 -50.35 35.03 10.67
C ASP A 898 -49.72 34.79 12.07
N GLU A 899 -49.79 33.56 12.58
CA GLU A 899 -49.21 33.12 13.86
C GLU A 899 -47.83 32.47 13.68
N VAL A 900 -47.56 31.93 12.49
CA VAL A 900 -46.25 31.42 12.04
C VAL A 900 -45.28 32.55 11.68
N ILE A 901 -45.78 33.65 11.09
CA ILE A 901 -44.97 34.77 10.59
C ILE A 901 -45.08 35.97 11.53
N GLN A 902 -44.14 36.08 12.47
CA GLN A 902 -44.09 37.13 13.49
C GLN A 902 -43.02 38.17 13.14
N LEU A 903 -43.36 39.06 12.20
CA LEU A 903 -42.48 40.17 11.76
C LEU A 903 -42.69 41.40 12.64
N ALA A 904 -41.67 41.80 13.39
CA ALA A 904 -41.67 42.95 14.28
C ALA A 904 -41.09 44.22 13.63
N GLU A 905 -41.61 45.39 14.02
CA GLU A 905 -41.07 46.70 13.65
C GLU A 905 -39.81 47.06 14.47
N ASN A 906 -38.78 46.23 14.38
CA ASN A 906 -37.53 46.35 15.14
C ASN A 906 -36.39 47.06 14.38
N GLY A 907 -36.71 47.73 13.27
CA GLY A 907 -35.74 48.38 12.37
C GLY A 907 -35.00 47.44 11.41
N LYS A 908 -35.16 46.12 11.54
CA LYS A 908 -34.61 45.12 10.59
C LYS A 908 -35.67 44.85 9.52
N LYS A 909 -35.24 44.70 8.26
CA LYS A 909 -36.17 44.29 7.19
C LYS A 909 -36.77 42.92 7.53
N GLY A 910 -38.10 42.81 7.47
CA GLY A 910 -38.79 41.52 7.49
C GLY A 910 -39.72 41.45 6.29
N LEU A 911 -39.46 40.52 5.36
CA LEU A 911 -40.24 40.35 4.14
C LEU A 911 -40.53 38.87 3.91
N VAL A 912 -41.80 38.51 3.69
CA VAL A 912 -42.17 37.17 3.20
C VAL A 912 -43.09 37.31 2.00
N LYS A 913 -42.67 36.76 0.87
CA LYS A 913 -43.36 36.76 -0.42
C LYS A 913 -43.81 35.33 -0.76
N LEU A 914 -45.12 35.12 -0.82
CA LEU A 914 -45.70 33.85 -1.27
C LEU A 914 -46.03 33.95 -2.76
N VAL A 915 -45.57 32.99 -3.56
CA VAL A 915 -45.61 33.03 -5.04
C VAL A 915 -46.29 31.79 -5.61
N LYS A 916 -47.24 32.00 -6.54
CA LYS A 916 -47.86 30.91 -7.29
C LYS A 916 -46.97 30.46 -8.45
N SER A 917 -46.71 29.16 -8.54
CA SER A 917 -45.97 28.55 -9.65
C SER A 917 -46.69 28.72 -11.01
N GLY A 918 -45.93 29.00 -12.07
CA GLY A 918 -46.38 28.91 -13.46
C GLY A 918 -47.30 30.01 -13.99
N THR A 919 -47.46 31.16 -13.31
CA THR A 919 -48.37 32.25 -13.76
C THR A 919 -47.79 33.65 -13.54
N THR A 920 -48.37 34.67 -14.19
CA THR A 920 -48.19 36.09 -13.85
C THR A 920 -48.46 36.28 -12.36
N SER A 921 -47.47 36.80 -11.63
CA SER A 921 -47.29 36.45 -10.22
C SER A 921 -48.23 37.17 -9.25
N ILE A 922 -49.43 36.61 -9.04
CA ILE A 922 -50.22 36.91 -7.83
C ILE A 922 -49.35 36.55 -6.62
N SER A 923 -48.90 37.58 -5.91
CA SER A 923 -47.99 37.47 -4.76
C SER A 923 -48.69 37.99 -3.52
N ARG A 924 -48.63 37.26 -2.40
CA ARG A 924 -48.93 37.83 -1.07
C ARG A 924 -47.62 38.29 -0.44
N LEU A 925 -47.63 39.47 0.17
CA LEU A 925 -46.45 40.09 0.75
C LEU A 925 -46.72 40.48 2.20
N PHE A 926 -45.95 39.92 3.11
CA PHE A 926 -45.98 40.22 4.54
C PHE A 926 -44.80 41.12 4.86
N HIS A 927 -45.07 42.26 5.46
CA HIS A 927 -44.07 43.23 5.90
C HIS A 927 -44.54 43.88 7.20
N ASN A 928 -43.69 43.94 8.22
CA ASN A 928 -43.95 44.66 9.47
C ASN A 928 -45.33 44.37 10.13
N GLY A 929 -45.79 43.12 10.10
CA GLY A 929 -47.09 42.71 10.66
C GLY A 929 -48.32 43.18 9.87
N ILE A 930 -48.15 43.82 8.71
CA ILE A 930 -49.23 44.32 7.85
C ILE A 930 -49.35 43.46 6.59
N TYR A 931 -50.59 43.07 6.27
CA TYR A 931 -50.95 42.48 4.97
C TYR A 931 -50.90 43.56 3.88
N ALA A 932 -49.95 43.47 2.94
CA ALA A 932 -49.98 44.31 1.75
C ALA A 932 -50.96 43.71 0.74
N ASP A 933 -52.10 44.40 0.52
CA ASP A 933 -53.19 43.87 -0.31
C ASP A 933 -52.78 43.70 -1.78
N SER A 934 -53.29 42.63 -2.41
CA SER A 934 -52.62 41.94 -3.51
C SER A 934 -52.38 42.80 -4.76
N HIS A 935 -51.14 43.25 -4.93
CA HIS A 935 -50.74 44.04 -6.10
C HIS A 935 -50.42 43.16 -7.31
N SER A 936 -51.33 43.17 -8.27
CA SER A 936 -51.06 42.72 -9.64
C SER A 936 -49.96 43.60 -10.26
N THR A 937 -48.82 42.99 -10.60
CA THR A 937 -47.76 43.66 -11.36
C THR A 937 -47.99 43.42 -12.85
N PRO A 938 -48.18 44.48 -13.68
CA PRO A 938 -48.27 44.34 -15.12
C PRO A 938 -46.96 43.78 -15.70
N PRO A 939 -46.99 43.07 -16.84
CA PRO A 939 -45.77 42.67 -17.53
C PRO A 939 -45.01 43.90 -18.03
N THR A 940 -43.74 44.04 -17.65
CA THR A 940 -42.78 44.87 -18.38
C THR A 940 -42.53 44.26 -19.77
N ALA A 941 -42.49 45.13 -20.78
CA ALA A 941 -42.26 44.78 -22.18
C ALA A 941 -40.76 44.71 -22.54
#